data_AF-D8TMK6-F1
#
_entry.id   AF-D8TMK6-F1
#
_cell.length_a   1.000
_cell.length_b   1.000
_cell.length_c   1.000
_cell.angle_alpha   90.00
_cell.angle_beta   90.00
_cell.angle_gamma   90.00
#
_symmetry.space_group_name_H-M   'P 1'
#
loop_
_entity.id
_entity.type
_entity.pdbx_description
1 polymer ?
#
loop_
_entity_poly.entity_id
_entity_poly.type
_entity_poly.pdbx_seq_one_letter_code
_entity_poly.pdbx_strand_id
1 'polypeptide(L)'
;MLARIKKRIALEDDPGGGRFFELFCSGDLGVWEQVAPTVIDNYIVRSFVGETAFHTPLGGIGPEHVRVARQLLLQFDLVLDLDAGEQAEDLIIQQGLGWDVTLAKLHVRSSSATFAKLNYSKEDCPNAELLRVLLTRQDPDRELYRAGATRAVIALTSTALTTNSGVPLQSYFWNITKNCSHYDDQLRLIVNVSQAVAHQEPSVQQLAEVQELWKPLNDVCSNGSASHLMQAVQASLGSLGHFAEHEPILSILGRRLVLACIILHRKNLRKDVRQEELESFFAHVAKQLYGDHVRSVLRKDLLDYLHISKSGGTSFSAAARINKCKMSGGIGQPLYIGDLPHWMNRTVFQELTGVTMMWTMYGKVERTGIAGCERRIANVTASGFEYLSNEYTLHGGVGTMAGVHVCRQAVNVVTLRSPEARLISHLHFMLAHIKGRLARRSRREGRDLFHGVFCSDNVTMFQQLSPAIMDNYNVRSFVGETAFHTPLGGIGPEHLRVARQLLLQFDLVLDLDAGEQAEDLIIQQGLGWDVTLAKVHKRTSDDVYKRLKYDRTRCRHEHLLREVLPRQDPDRQLYSTGRVLSLIDQLLLGWARELGLPPSPLSATGGRSGAAEAADAALSGGSGDGDDGSDPVHCGLLDRRWRLATPQLVSDRAEAVEVEEEEEEEEEEEEEEEGEEEEEKEEQEAESNATAGVQETEA
;
A
#
# COMPACT_ATOMS: atom_id res chain seq x y z
N MET A 1 -14.39 31.53 22.05
CA MET A 1 -14.96 31.43 23.41
C MET A 1 -14.93 32.77 24.15
N LEU A 2 -13.75 33.31 24.47
CA LEU A 2 -13.55 34.61 25.16
C LEU A 2 -14.45 35.74 24.66
N ALA A 3 -14.48 35.93 23.34
CA ALA A 3 -15.32 36.88 22.64
C ALA A 3 -16.83 36.80 23.03
N ARG A 4 -17.37 35.58 23.17
CA ARG A 4 -18.77 35.36 23.57
C ARG A 4 -18.99 35.58 25.07
N ILE A 5 -17.99 35.23 25.89
CA ILE A 5 -18.00 35.48 27.34
C ILE A 5 -18.00 36.98 27.62
N LYS A 6 -17.07 37.73 27.00
CA LYS A 6 -17.04 39.20 27.05
C LYS A 6 -18.36 39.81 26.62
N LYS A 7 -18.96 39.33 25.52
CA LYS A 7 -20.26 39.82 25.05
C LYS A 7 -21.38 39.57 26.08
N ARG A 8 -21.41 38.41 26.75
CA ARG A 8 -22.41 38.12 27.79
C ARG A 8 -22.19 38.98 29.04
N ILE A 9 -20.94 39.13 29.47
CA ILE A 9 -20.57 39.96 30.63
C ILE A 9 -20.84 41.45 30.36
N ALA A 10 -20.59 41.93 29.13
CA ALA A 10 -20.84 43.31 28.73
C ALA A 10 -22.32 43.67 28.55
N LEU A 11 -23.22 42.67 28.55
CA LEU A 11 -24.67 42.90 28.52
C LEU A 11 -25.24 43.17 29.92
N GLU A 12 -24.45 43.05 31.00
CA GLU A 12 -24.89 43.14 32.40
C GLU A 12 -24.31 44.36 33.16
N ASP A 13 -24.23 45.54 32.52
CA ASP A 13 -23.66 46.82 33.02
C ASP A 13 -22.11 46.93 33.04
N ASP A 14 -21.64 48.18 32.94
CA ASP A 14 -20.32 48.67 32.49
C ASP A 14 -19.05 48.32 33.32
N PRO A 15 -19.07 47.78 34.57
CA PRO A 15 -17.82 47.33 35.22
C PRO A 15 -17.33 45.93 34.77
N GLY A 16 -18.11 45.17 33.99
CA GLY A 16 -17.78 43.79 33.61
C GLY A 16 -16.57 43.64 32.67
N GLY A 17 -16.25 44.67 31.88
CA GLY A 17 -15.12 44.65 30.95
C GLY A 17 -13.77 44.58 31.66
N GLY A 18 -13.58 45.34 32.74
CA GLY A 18 -12.35 45.34 33.53
C GLY A 18 -12.08 44.00 34.21
N ARG A 19 -13.11 43.41 34.81
CA ARG A 19 -12.99 42.11 35.50
C ARG A 19 -12.73 40.96 34.51
N PHE A 20 -13.29 41.01 33.32
CA PHE A 20 -12.98 40.05 32.25
C PHE A 20 -11.51 40.11 31.82
N PHE A 21 -10.97 41.33 31.65
CA PHE A 21 -9.55 41.52 31.37
C PHE A 21 -8.66 41.04 32.53
N GLU A 22 -9.01 41.38 33.76
CA GLU A 22 -8.28 40.93 34.94
C GLU A 22 -8.30 39.39 35.10
N LEU A 23 -9.40 38.72 34.79
CA LEU A 23 -9.49 37.26 34.88
C LEU A 23 -8.77 36.54 33.74
N PHE A 24 -9.02 36.93 32.48
CA PHE A 24 -8.56 36.15 31.33
C PHE A 24 -7.30 36.69 30.66
N CYS A 25 -6.95 37.96 30.92
CA CYS A 25 -5.76 38.63 30.38
C CYS A 25 -4.69 38.96 31.42
N SER A 26 -4.90 38.68 32.72
CA SER A 26 -3.85 38.81 33.76
C SER A 26 -2.63 37.94 33.51
N GLY A 27 -2.75 36.93 32.65
CA GLY A 27 -1.66 36.00 32.39
C GLY A 27 -1.54 34.87 33.40
N ASP A 28 -2.47 34.77 34.36
CA ASP A 28 -2.50 33.67 35.30
C ASP A 28 -2.99 32.40 34.63
N LEU A 29 -2.07 31.44 34.46
CA LEU A 29 -2.36 30.12 33.91
C LEU A 29 -3.38 29.37 34.77
N GLY A 30 -3.38 29.56 36.09
CA GLY A 30 -4.27 28.87 37.02
C GLY A 30 -5.75 29.15 36.76
N VAL A 31 -6.09 30.35 36.29
CA VAL A 31 -7.46 30.69 35.89
C VAL A 31 -7.90 29.85 34.68
N TRP A 32 -7.02 29.69 33.69
CA TRP A 32 -7.30 28.89 32.50
C TRP A 32 -7.37 27.38 32.80
N GLU A 33 -6.53 26.90 33.71
CA GLU A 33 -6.56 25.53 34.21
C GLU A 33 -7.86 25.19 34.94
N GLN A 34 -8.46 26.16 35.63
CA GLN A 34 -9.74 25.98 36.32
C GLN A 34 -10.94 26.10 35.38
N VAL A 35 -10.91 27.06 34.46
CA VAL A 35 -12.08 27.41 33.63
C VAL A 35 -12.21 26.54 32.38
N ALA A 36 -11.09 26.14 31.76
CA ALA A 36 -11.11 25.40 30.50
C ALA A 36 -9.93 24.41 30.38
N PRO A 37 -9.72 23.51 31.37
CA PRO A 37 -8.54 22.64 31.42
C PRO A 37 -8.30 21.85 30.14
N THR A 38 -9.35 21.28 29.55
CA THR A 38 -9.23 20.45 28.34
C THR A 38 -8.93 21.25 27.08
N VAL A 39 -9.35 22.52 27.01
CA VAL A 39 -9.07 23.40 25.87
C VAL A 39 -7.60 23.79 25.85
N ILE A 40 -7.01 24.00 27.03
CA ILE A 40 -5.62 24.47 27.16
C ILE A 40 -4.58 23.35 27.21
N ASP A 41 -5.01 22.08 27.18
CA ASP A 41 -4.15 20.91 27.23
C ASP A 41 -4.65 19.80 26.31
N ASN A 42 -4.25 19.86 25.04
CA ASN A 42 -4.45 18.81 24.03
C ASN A 42 -5.91 18.43 23.78
N TYR A 43 -6.72 19.43 23.46
CA TYR A 43 -8.15 19.27 23.23
C TYR A 43 -8.46 18.26 22.12
N ILE A 44 -7.69 18.28 21.02
CA ILE A 44 -7.95 17.43 19.86
C ILE A 44 -7.67 15.97 20.24
N VAL A 45 -6.50 15.66 20.79
CA VAL A 45 -6.15 14.30 21.25
C VAL A 45 -7.18 13.80 22.27
N ARG A 46 -7.58 14.63 23.25
CA ARG A 46 -8.63 14.26 24.21
C ARG A 46 -9.96 13.94 23.54
N SER A 47 -10.35 14.73 22.54
CA SER A 47 -11.60 14.53 21.80
C SER A 47 -11.58 13.23 20.99
N PHE A 48 -10.44 12.87 20.40
CA PHE A 48 -10.30 11.60 19.69
C PHE A 48 -10.30 10.41 20.64
N VAL A 49 -9.54 10.45 21.74
CA VAL A 49 -9.44 9.30 22.67
C VAL A 49 -10.72 9.10 23.49
N GLY A 50 -11.53 10.13 23.67
CA GLY A 50 -12.85 10.06 24.31
C GLY A 50 -12.84 10.44 25.79
N GLU A 51 -13.89 10.05 26.51
CA GLU A 51 -14.22 10.52 27.86
C GLU A 51 -13.08 10.33 28.88
N THR A 52 -12.38 9.19 28.83
CA THR A 52 -11.26 8.88 29.73
C THR A 52 -10.10 9.86 29.58
N ALA A 53 -9.72 10.17 28.33
CA ALA A 53 -8.73 11.21 28.07
C ALA A 53 -9.26 12.60 28.40
N PHE A 54 -10.56 12.86 28.22
CA PHE A 54 -11.16 14.15 28.56
C PHE A 54 -11.06 14.47 30.06
N HIS A 55 -11.14 13.46 30.93
CA HIS A 55 -10.98 13.59 32.38
C HIS A 55 -9.55 13.40 32.90
N THR A 56 -8.59 13.12 32.03
CA THR A 56 -7.18 12.97 32.43
C THR A 56 -6.65 14.29 33.00
N PRO A 57 -5.88 14.30 34.11
CA PRO A 57 -5.31 15.53 34.67
C PRO A 57 -4.50 16.32 33.64
N LEU A 58 -4.34 17.62 33.88
CA LEU A 58 -3.53 18.49 33.01
C LEU A 58 -2.10 17.98 32.88
N GLY A 59 -1.59 17.92 31.66
CA GLY A 59 -0.27 17.35 31.33
C GLY A 59 -0.24 15.81 31.33
N GLY A 60 -1.37 15.14 31.61
CA GLY A 60 -1.47 13.68 31.56
C GLY A 60 -1.61 13.11 30.14
N ILE A 61 -1.81 13.96 29.13
CA ILE A 61 -1.85 13.55 27.72
C ILE A 61 -0.43 13.27 27.22
N GLY A 62 0.00 12.03 27.41
CA GLY A 62 1.27 11.51 26.91
C GLY A 62 1.22 10.88 25.51
N PRO A 63 2.35 10.32 25.04
CA PRO A 63 2.48 9.71 23.70
C PRO A 63 1.47 8.60 23.39
N GLU A 64 1.05 7.81 24.39
CA GLU A 64 0.04 6.76 24.18
C GLU A 64 -1.32 7.32 23.77
N HIS A 65 -1.74 8.47 24.33
CA HIS A 65 -2.98 9.12 23.93
C HIS A 65 -2.88 9.61 22.48
N VAL A 66 -1.73 10.18 22.09
CA VAL A 66 -1.48 10.59 20.69
C VAL A 66 -1.52 9.39 19.76
N ARG A 67 -0.93 8.26 20.16
CA ARG A 67 -0.93 7.01 19.37
C ARG A 67 -2.36 6.50 19.17
N VAL A 68 -3.17 6.46 20.23
CA VAL A 68 -4.59 6.06 20.14
C VAL A 68 -5.37 7.06 19.27
N ALA A 69 -5.19 8.36 19.49
CA ALA A 69 -5.83 9.39 18.68
C ALA A 69 -5.46 9.28 17.20
N ARG A 70 -4.20 8.97 16.87
CA ARG A 70 -3.76 8.69 15.49
C ARG A 70 -4.48 7.49 14.91
N GLN A 71 -4.58 6.39 15.66
CA GLN A 71 -5.29 5.19 15.21
C GLN A 71 -6.77 5.48 14.95
N LEU A 72 -7.43 6.26 15.81
CA LEU A 72 -8.82 6.68 15.62
C LEU A 72 -8.97 7.66 14.46
N LEU A 73 -8.03 8.60 14.30
CA LEU A 73 -7.99 9.50 13.15
C LEU A 73 -7.88 8.74 11.81
N LEU A 74 -7.21 7.58 11.81
CA LEU A 74 -7.14 6.68 10.65
C LEU A 74 -8.46 5.97 10.32
N GLN A 75 -9.47 6.02 11.21
CA GLN A 75 -10.79 5.43 10.98
C GLN A 75 -11.78 6.38 10.30
N PHE A 76 -11.49 7.68 10.26
CA PHE A 76 -12.36 8.65 9.58
C PHE A 76 -12.17 8.55 8.06
N ASP A 77 -13.25 8.47 7.30
CA ASP A 77 -13.16 8.43 5.82
C ASP A 77 -12.64 9.75 5.24
N LEU A 78 -12.91 10.85 5.94
CA LEU A 78 -12.57 12.21 5.52
C LEU A 78 -12.00 13.00 6.69
N VAL A 79 -10.87 13.68 6.47
CA VAL A 79 -10.29 14.63 7.42
C VAL A 79 -10.08 15.96 6.71
N LEU A 80 -10.79 16.99 7.17
CA LEU A 80 -10.66 18.35 6.65
C LEU A 80 -9.58 19.10 7.44
N ASP A 81 -8.52 19.50 6.74
CA ASP A 81 -7.49 20.39 7.29
C ASP A 81 -7.85 21.84 7.00
N LEU A 82 -8.33 22.55 8.03
CA LEU A 82 -8.79 23.94 7.90
C LEU A 82 -7.65 24.95 7.68
N ASP A 83 -6.39 24.52 7.85
CA ASP A 83 -5.22 25.35 7.54
C ASP A 83 -4.67 25.07 6.13
N ALA A 84 -5.18 24.05 5.43
CA ALA A 84 -4.78 23.72 4.05
C ALA A 84 -5.24 24.78 3.02
N GLY A 85 -6.17 25.66 3.44
CA GLY A 85 -6.73 26.75 2.66
C GLY A 85 -8.07 26.40 2.01
N GLU A 86 -8.88 27.43 1.77
CA GLU A 86 -10.27 27.33 1.29
C GLU A 86 -10.43 26.42 0.05
N GLN A 87 -9.49 26.46 -0.89
CA GLN A 87 -9.55 25.62 -2.10
C GLN A 87 -9.40 24.12 -1.80
N ALA A 88 -8.57 23.75 -0.82
CA ALA A 88 -8.37 22.35 -0.47
C ALA A 88 -9.60 21.80 0.28
N GLU A 89 -10.17 22.59 1.16
CA GLU A 89 -11.43 22.26 1.85
C GLU A 89 -12.59 22.10 0.86
N ASP A 90 -12.73 23.05 -0.07
CA ASP A 90 -13.78 23.05 -1.08
C ASP A 90 -13.71 21.81 -1.96
N LEU A 91 -12.50 21.43 -2.37
CA LEU A 91 -12.26 20.24 -3.17
C LEU A 91 -12.69 18.98 -2.42
N ILE A 92 -12.27 18.84 -1.16
CA ILE A 92 -12.58 17.66 -0.34
C ILE A 92 -14.08 17.58 -0.05
N ILE A 93 -14.76 18.70 0.23
CA ILE A 93 -16.20 18.71 0.51
C ILE A 93 -17.03 18.45 -0.76
N GLN A 94 -16.70 19.09 -1.88
CA GLN A 94 -17.44 18.88 -3.13
C GLN A 94 -17.23 17.47 -3.68
N GLN A 95 -15.99 16.97 -3.69
CA GLN A 95 -15.68 15.69 -4.29
C GLN A 95 -15.86 14.52 -3.33
N GLY A 96 -15.55 14.70 -2.05
CA GLY A 96 -15.67 13.65 -1.04
C GLY A 96 -17.08 13.48 -0.49
N LEU A 97 -17.86 14.57 -0.35
CA LEU A 97 -19.22 14.53 0.21
C LEU A 97 -20.31 14.85 -0.82
N GLY A 98 -19.96 15.31 -2.02
CA GLY A 98 -20.94 15.71 -3.05
C GLY A 98 -21.70 16.99 -2.69
N TRP A 99 -21.18 17.82 -1.78
CA TRP A 99 -21.90 19.01 -1.31
C TRP A 99 -21.58 20.24 -2.17
N ASP A 100 -22.61 20.84 -2.77
CA ASP A 100 -22.48 22.06 -3.59
C ASP A 100 -22.05 23.30 -2.79
N VAL A 101 -22.30 23.28 -1.47
CA VAL A 101 -21.99 24.35 -0.53
C VAL A 101 -20.84 23.94 0.36
N THR A 102 -19.74 24.67 0.26
CA THR A 102 -18.51 24.41 1.00
C THR A 102 -18.35 25.33 2.20
N LEU A 103 -17.38 25.03 3.07
CA LEU A 103 -17.06 25.88 4.21
C LEU A 103 -16.63 27.28 3.78
N ALA A 104 -15.90 27.42 2.67
CA ALA A 104 -15.55 28.72 2.12
C ALA A 104 -16.79 29.53 1.70
N LYS A 105 -17.76 28.88 1.03
CA LYS A 105 -19.03 29.52 0.62
C LYS A 105 -19.92 29.91 1.79
N LEU A 106 -19.80 29.23 2.94
CA LEU A 106 -20.63 29.49 4.13
C LEU A 106 -20.17 30.70 4.97
N HIS A 107 -19.16 31.46 4.53
CA HIS A 107 -18.57 32.55 5.33
C HIS A 107 -18.32 32.09 6.77
N VAL A 108 -17.52 31.01 6.93
CA VAL A 108 -17.02 30.65 8.25
C VAL A 108 -16.30 31.88 8.81
N ARG A 109 -16.89 32.47 9.85
CA ARG A 109 -16.33 33.66 10.47
C ARG A 109 -14.98 33.26 11.06
N SER A 110 -13.91 33.72 10.44
CA SER A 110 -12.57 33.56 11.01
C SER A 110 -12.57 34.09 12.44
N SER A 111 -11.72 33.52 13.29
CA SER A 111 -11.50 34.02 14.64
C SER A 111 -11.20 35.52 14.61
N SER A 112 -10.39 35.97 13.64
CA SER A 112 -10.09 37.38 13.34
C SER A 112 -11.33 38.22 13.04
N ALA A 113 -12.24 37.76 12.16
CA ALA A 113 -13.49 38.47 11.86
C ALA A 113 -14.42 38.53 13.09
N THR A 114 -14.41 37.49 13.92
CA THR A 114 -15.14 37.47 15.19
C THR A 114 -14.53 38.44 16.21
N PHE A 115 -13.21 38.54 16.30
CA PHE A 115 -12.50 39.51 17.14
C PHE A 115 -12.77 40.95 16.72
N ALA A 116 -12.69 41.23 15.41
CA ALA A 116 -12.99 42.55 14.84
C ALA A 116 -14.44 42.99 15.16
N LYS A 117 -15.42 42.09 15.00
CA LYS A 117 -16.84 42.37 15.32
C LYS A 117 -17.09 42.66 16.81
N LEU A 118 -16.22 42.19 17.69
CA LEU A 118 -16.35 42.33 19.13
C LEU A 118 -15.43 43.43 19.70
N ASN A 119 -14.83 44.23 18.82
CA ASN A 119 -13.92 45.32 19.19
C ASN A 119 -12.84 44.83 20.17
N TYR A 120 -12.24 43.68 19.85
CA TYR A 120 -11.19 43.05 20.63
C TYR A 120 -9.90 43.11 19.82
N SER A 121 -8.93 43.93 20.22
CA SER A 121 -7.61 43.91 19.61
C SER A 121 -6.82 42.72 20.14
N LYS A 122 -6.03 42.10 19.26
CA LYS A 122 -5.05 41.07 19.63
C LYS A 122 -3.98 41.63 20.59
N GLU A 123 -3.80 42.95 20.60
CA GLU A 123 -2.88 43.68 21.48
C GLU A 123 -3.43 43.87 22.90
N ASP A 124 -4.74 43.73 23.12
CA ASP A 124 -5.35 44.05 24.42
C ASP A 124 -5.01 43.02 25.52
N CYS A 125 -4.48 41.85 25.15
CA CYS A 125 -4.25 40.73 26.06
C CYS A 125 -2.80 40.18 25.91
N PRO A 126 -1.74 40.97 26.18
CA PRO A 126 -0.38 40.58 25.89
C PRO A 126 0.23 39.86 27.11
N ASN A 127 0.06 38.54 27.18
CA ASN A 127 1.02 37.72 27.91
C ASN A 127 1.61 36.66 26.97
N ALA A 128 2.64 37.08 26.24
CA ALA A 128 3.38 36.22 25.31
C ALA A 128 3.95 34.98 26.00
N GLU A 129 4.28 35.09 27.30
CA GLU A 129 4.82 33.98 28.08
C GLU A 129 3.72 32.95 28.42
N LEU A 130 2.53 33.40 28.82
CA LEU A 130 1.37 32.51 28.98
C LEU A 130 1.06 31.79 27.67
N LEU A 131 1.02 32.51 26.55
CA LEU A 131 0.77 31.91 25.24
C LEU A 131 1.85 30.87 24.88
N ARG A 132 3.12 31.14 25.18
CA ARG A 132 4.22 30.21 24.96
C ARG A 132 4.03 28.92 25.76
N VAL A 133 3.70 29.03 27.05
CA VAL A 133 3.44 27.87 27.93
C VAL A 133 2.24 27.07 27.44
N LEU A 134 1.14 27.75 27.08
CA LEU A 134 -0.04 27.10 26.51
C LEU A 134 0.28 26.36 25.21
N LEU A 135 1.05 26.99 24.31
CA LEU A 135 1.45 26.36 23.04
C LEU A 135 2.35 25.14 23.22
N THR A 136 3.25 25.13 24.22
CA THR A 136 4.06 23.93 24.53
C THR A 136 3.22 22.78 25.07
N ARG A 137 2.13 23.06 25.78
CA ARG A 137 1.20 22.02 26.23
C ARG A 137 0.40 21.40 25.09
N GLN A 138 0.34 22.03 23.92
CA GLN A 138 -0.36 21.52 22.73
C GLN A 138 0.52 20.64 21.83
N ASP A 139 1.73 20.27 22.25
CA ASP A 139 2.64 19.47 21.42
C ASP A 139 2.04 18.10 21.01
N PRO A 140 1.33 17.36 21.89
CA PRO A 140 0.55 16.18 21.49
C PRO A 140 -0.49 16.46 20.38
N ASP A 141 -1.25 17.55 20.48
CA ASP A 141 -2.21 17.96 19.43
C ASP A 141 -1.50 18.31 18.11
N ARG A 142 -0.35 19.00 18.17
CA ARG A 142 0.49 19.29 17.00
C ARG A 142 1.04 18.03 16.36
N GLU A 143 1.42 17.06 17.18
CA GLU A 143 1.91 15.76 16.74
C GLU A 143 0.82 14.95 16.02
N LEU A 144 -0.41 14.96 16.55
CA LEU A 144 -1.58 14.36 15.91
C LEU A 144 -1.94 15.09 14.61
N TYR A 145 -1.93 16.43 14.63
CA TYR A 145 -2.22 17.26 13.46
C TYR A 145 -1.26 16.97 12.30
N ARG A 146 0.05 16.84 12.55
CA ARG A 146 1.03 16.43 11.51
C ARG A 146 0.71 15.06 10.89
N ALA A 147 0.23 14.12 11.70
CA ALA A 147 -0.19 12.82 11.20
C ALA A 147 -1.47 12.90 10.36
N GLY A 148 -2.44 13.70 10.78
CA GLY A 148 -3.67 13.97 10.03
C GLY A 148 -3.44 14.69 8.70
N ALA A 149 -2.60 15.72 8.70
CA ALA A 149 -2.21 16.45 7.50
C ALA A 149 -1.60 15.51 6.46
N THR A 150 -0.78 14.53 6.87
CA THR A 150 -0.23 13.52 5.95
C THR A 150 -1.33 12.69 5.26
N ARG A 151 -2.46 12.42 5.93
CA ARG A 151 -3.59 11.69 5.33
C ARG A 151 -4.48 12.55 4.45
N ALA A 152 -4.82 13.77 4.88
CA ALA A 152 -5.59 14.72 4.06
C ALA A 152 -4.89 14.98 2.71
N VAL A 153 -3.57 14.95 2.72
CA VAL A 153 -2.74 15.04 1.53
C VAL A 153 -2.87 13.82 0.61
N ILE A 154 -2.85 12.61 1.16
CA ILE A 154 -3.05 11.37 0.39
C ILE A 154 -4.43 11.40 -0.29
N ALA A 155 -5.45 11.88 0.44
CA ALA A 155 -6.78 12.08 -0.13
C ALA A 155 -6.76 13.12 -1.26
N LEU A 156 -6.15 14.30 -1.06
CA LEU A 156 -6.03 15.34 -2.09
C LEU A 156 -5.23 14.91 -3.32
N THR A 157 -4.23 14.04 -3.15
CA THR A 157 -3.47 13.46 -4.27
C THR A 157 -4.28 12.42 -5.03
N SER A 158 -5.04 11.60 -4.31
CA SER A 158 -6.02 10.69 -4.89
C SER A 158 -7.07 11.45 -5.70
N THR A 159 -7.67 12.53 -5.17
CA THR A 159 -8.68 13.28 -5.96
C THR A 159 -8.09 14.10 -7.11
N ALA A 160 -6.81 14.47 -7.06
CA ALA A 160 -6.13 15.05 -8.23
C ALA A 160 -5.90 14.01 -9.35
N LEU A 161 -5.88 12.71 -9.05
CA LEU A 161 -5.71 11.63 -10.03
C LEU A 161 -6.99 11.32 -10.84
N THR A 162 -8.17 11.81 -10.42
CA THR A 162 -9.47 11.47 -11.04
C THR A 162 -9.98 12.48 -12.06
N THR A 163 -9.42 13.69 -12.12
CA THR A 163 -9.92 14.70 -13.06
C THR A 163 -9.37 14.45 -14.46
N ASN A 164 -10.24 13.99 -15.35
CA ASN A 164 -10.03 13.75 -16.78
C ASN A 164 -9.80 15.05 -17.60
N SER A 165 -9.10 16.02 -17.03
CA SER A 165 -9.01 17.38 -17.55
C SER A 165 -7.55 17.75 -17.69
N GLY A 166 -7.18 18.40 -18.80
CA GLY A 166 -5.84 18.86 -19.16
C GLY A 166 -5.18 19.79 -18.14
N VAL A 167 -4.94 19.28 -16.95
CA VAL A 167 -4.15 19.86 -15.88
C VAL A 167 -2.71 19.77 -16.35
N PRO A 168 -1.97 20.89 -16.40
CA PRO A 168 -0.56 20.86 -16.76
C PRO A 168 0.19 19.86 -15.86
N LEU A 169 1.08 19.04 -16.45
CA LEU A 169 1.94 18.07 -15.74
C LEU A 169 2.60 18.63 -14.48
N GLN A 170 2.90 19.93 -14.51
CA GLN A 170 3.49 20.67 -13.41
C GLN A 170 2.57 20.73 -12.19
N SER A 171 1.28 21.04 -12.40
CA SER A 171 0.28 21.07 -11.33
C SER A 171 0.10 19.69 -10.72
N TYR A 172 0.11 18.64 -11.54
CA TYR A 172 0.12 17.26 -11.06
C TYR A 172 1.35 16.96 -10.18
N PHE A 173 2.55 17.28 -10.66
CA PHE A 173 3.79 17.12 -9.90
C PHE A 173 3.78 17.91 -8.58
N TRP A 174 3.35 19.17 -8.61
CA TRP A 174 3.33 20.00 -7.40
C TRP A 174 2.30 19.53 -6.39
N ASN A 175 1.13 19.07 -6.84
CA ASN A 175 0.11 18.53 -5.94
C ASN A 175 0.63 17.29 -5.22
N ILE A 176 1.29 16.38 -5.95
CA ILE A 176 1.90 15.19 -5.36
C ILE A 176 3.05 15.54 -4.42
N THR A 177 3.89 16.49 -4.82
CA THR A 177 5.12 16.78 -4.08
C THR A 177 5.01 17.85 -2.99
N LYS A 178 3.84 18.51 -2.87
CA LYS A 178 3.58 19.59 -1.88
C LYS A 178 3.96 19.18 -0.46
N ASN A 179 3.78 17.90 -0.13
CA ASN A 179 3.95 17.37 1.23
C ASN A 179 5.08 16.34 1.34
N CYS A 180 5.90 16.21 0.30
CA CYS A 180 7.04 15.30 0.32
C CYS A 180 8.12 15.67 1.34
N SER A 181 8.00 16.79 2.07
CA SER A 181 8.97 17.15 3.12
C SER A 181 9.02 16.12 4.24
N HIS A 182 7.92 15.41 4.49
CA HIS A 182 7.89 14.29 5.44
C HIS A 182 8.67 13.07 4.94
N TYR A 183 8.98 13.01 3.64
CA TYR A 183 9.70 11.92 3.00
C TYR A 183 11.16 12.27 2.66
N ASP A 184 11.63 13.50 2.94
CA ASP A 184 12.98 13.92 2.54
C ASP A 184 14.07 12.96 3.08
N ASP A 185 13.92 12.45 4.30
CA ASP A 185 14.85 11.45 4.88
C ASP A 185 14.79 10.09 4.17
N GLN A 186 13.58 9.63 3.79
CA GLN A 186 13.41 8.38 3.05
C GLN A 186 13.89 8.52 1.59
N LEU A 187 13.71 9.68 0.97
CA LEU A 187 14.24 9.97 -0.36
C LEU A 187 15.77 9.97 -0.35
N ARG A 188 16.40 10.59 0.67
CA ARG A 188 17.85 10.50 0.87
C ARG A 188 18.31 9.07 1.13
N LEU A 189 17.55 8.29 1.89
CA LEU A 189 17.82 6.86 2.08
C LEU A 189 17.77 6.11 0.75
N ILE A 190 16.75 6.34 -0.09
CA ILE A 190 16.62 5.71 -1.42
C ILE A 190 17.83 6.06 -2.30
N VAL A 191 18.26 7.34 -2.31
CA VAL A 191 19.47 7.78 -3.02
C VAL A 191 20.68 6.98 -2.55
N ASN A 192 20.94 6.97 -1.24
CA ASN A 192 22.12 6.32 -0.66
C ASN A 192 22.11 4.79 -0.85
N VAL A 193 20.96 4.14 -0.68
CA VAL A 193 20.86 2.70 -0.81
C VAL A 193 20.93 2.28 -2.28
N SER A 194 20.35 3.05 -3.22
CA SER A 194 20.47 2.77 -4.65
C SER A 194 21.94 2.79 -5.11
N GLN A 195 22.72 3.74 -4.60
CA GLN A 195 24.18 3.78 -4.83
C GLN A 195 24.88 2.56 -4.24
N ALA A 196 24.57 2.21 -2.98
CA ALA A 196 25.18 1.06 -2.32
C ALA A 196 24.86 -0.26 -3.05
N VAL A 197 23.64 -0.43 -3.56
CA VAL A 197 23.25 -1.60 -4.37
C VAL A 197 24.02 -1.61 -5.68
N ALA A 198 24.08 -0.48 -6.40
CA ALA A 198 24.85 -0.38 -7.63
C ALA A 198 26.35 -0.70 -7.42
N HIS A 199 26.91 -0.44 -6.24
CA HIS A 199 28.28 -0.82 -5.88
C HIS A 199 28.49 -2.31 -5.59
N GLN A 200 27.45 -3.00 -5.13
CA GLN A 200 27.53 -4.40 -4.73
C GLN A 200 27.33 -5.36 -5.91
N GLU A 201 26.89 -4.83 -7.05
CA GLU A 201 26.61 -5.60 -8.24
C GLU A 201 27.90 -6.17 -8.88
N PRO A 202 28.13 -7.50 -8.81
CA PRO A 202 29.44 -8.10 -9.08
C PRO A 202 29.73 -8.32 -10.57
N SER A 203 28.74 -8.17 -11.46
CA SER A 203 28.91 -8.40 -12.91
C SER A 203 29.62 -7.25 -13.65
N VAL A 204 30.00 -6.19 -12.95
CA VAL A 204 30.09 -4.88 -13.60
C VAL A 204 31.55 -4.45 -13.77
N GLN A 205 32.17 -4.83 -14.91
CA GLN A 205 33.32 -4.08 -15.46
C GLN A 205 32.97 -2.59 -15.70
N GLN A 206 31.68 -2.28 -15.80
CA GLN A 206 31.07 -0.96 -15.93
C GLN A 206 30.84 -0.23 -14.57
N LEU A 207 31.38 -0.71 -13.44
CA LEU A 207 31.17 -0.08 -12.12
C LEU A 207 31.70 1.36 -12.11
N ALA A 208 32.81 1.56 -12.80
CA ALA A 208 33.36 2.89 -13.08
C ALA A 208 32.41 3.72 -13.96
N GLU A 209 31.75 3.11 -14.94
CA GLU A 209 30.78 3.82 -15.80
C GLU A 209 29.54 4.22 -15.00
N VAL A 210 28.95 3.32 -14.20
CA VAL A 210 27.80 3.65 -13.33
C VAL A 210 28.17 4.75 -12.33
N GLN A 211 29.37 4.68 -11.75
CA GLN A 211 29.90 5.72 -10.87
C GLN A 211 30.03 7.07 -11.57
N GLU A 212 30.70 7.12 -12.72
CA GLU A 212 30.87 8.35 -13.49
C GLU A 212 29.53 8.91 -13.99
N LEU A 213 28.58 8.04 -14.32
CA LEU A 213 27.25 8.44 -14.78
C LEU A 213 26.38 9.00 -13.65
N TRP A 214 26.42 8.41 -12.46
CA TRP A 214 25.54 8.83 -11.35
C TRP A 214 26.17 9.85 -10.42
N LYS A 215 27.49 10.03 -10.46
CA LYS A 215 28.19 11.04 -9.66
C LYS A 215 27.65 12.47 -9.89
N PRO A 216 27.43 12.95 -11.13
CA PRO A 216 26.82 14.26 -11.35
C PRO A 216 25.43 14.39 -10.72
N LEU A 217 24.61 13.34 -10.80
CA LEU A 217 23.32 13.32 -10.11
C LEU A 217 23.56 13.44 -8.60
N ASN A 218 24.40 12.60 -8.01
CA ASN A 218 24.64 12.60 -6.56
C ASN A 218 25.13 13.93 -6.00
N ASP A 219 26.09 14.54 -6.69
CA ASP A 219 26.66 15.84 -6.31
C ASP A 219 25.57 16.92 -6.31
N VAL A 220 24.70 16.88 -7.33
CA VAL A 220 23.59 17.82 -7.45
C VAL A 220 22.46 17.51 -6.45
N CYS A 221 22.11 16.24 -6.22
CA CYS A 221 21.04 15.85 -5.29
C CYS A 221 21.32 16.27 -3.84
N SER A 222 22.58 16.59 -3.53
CA SER A 222 22.97 17.09 -2.21
C SER A 222 22.83 18.62 -2.10
N ASN A 223 23.31 19.41 -3.07
CA ASN A 223 23.41 20.88 -2.96
C ASN A 223 23.42 21.65 -4.31
N GLY A 224 22.93 21.07 -5.41
CA GLY A 224 23.02 21.69 -6.73
C GLY A 224 21.97 22.77 -7.01
N SER A 225 22.25 23.63 -8.00
CA SER A 225 21.25 24.53 -8.58
C SER A 225 20.26 23.76 -9.46
N ALA A 226 19.10 24.35 -9.72
CA ALA A 226 18.11 23.75 -10.63
C ALA A 226 18.68 23.47 -12.03
N SER A 227 19.52 24.37 -12.57
CA SER A 227 20.17 24.20 -13.87
C SER A 227 21.14 23.01 -13.89
N HIS A 228 21.96 22.84 -12.85
CA HIS A 228 22.85 21.69 -12.74
C HIS A 228 22.06 20.38 -12.62
N LEU A 229 20.92 20.40 -11.93
CA LEU A 229 20.07 19.21 -11.82
C LEU A 229 19.52 18.80 -13.18
N MET A 230 18.95 19.76 -13.92
CA MET A 230 18.40 19.47 -15.26
C MET A 230 19.47 18.90 -16.19
N GLN A 231 20.69 19.45 -16.16
CA GLN A 231 21.81 18.92 -16.94
C GLN A 231 22.23 17.51 -16.50
N ALA A 232 22.35 17.26 -15.19
CA ALA A 232 22.70 15.95 -14.65
C ALA A 232 21.65 14.88 -14.98
N VAL A 233 20.37 15.23 -14.86
CA VAL A 233 19.25 14.36 -15.26
C VAL A 233 19.33 14.06 -16.75
N GLN A 234 19.48 15.07 -17.60
CA GLN A 234 19.55 14.89 -19.05
C GLN A 234 20.71 13.98 -19.47
N ALA A 235 21.88 14.13 -18.85
CA ALA A 235 23.04 13.28 -19.09
C ALA A 235 22.78 11.82 -18.68
N SER A 236 22.01 11.62 -17.61
CA SER A 236 21.71 10.29 -17.08
C SER A 236 20.70 9.52 -17.92
N LEU A 237 19.69 10.20 -18.50
CA LEU A 237 18.62 9.55 -19.29
C LEU A 237 19.17 8.70 -20.44
N GLY A 238 20.20 9.17 -21.15
CA GLY A 238 20.81 8.41 -22.25
C GLY A 238 21.39 7.06 -21.80
N SER A 239 21.91 6.99 -20.58
CA SER A 239 22.51 5.77 -20.04
C SER A 239 21.48 4.82 -19.42
N LEU A 240 20.42 5.37 -18.81
CA LEU A 240 19.30 4.58 -18.29
C LEU A 240 18.63 3.76 -19.39
N GLY A 241 18.57 4.32 -20.60
CA GLY A 241 18.09 3.59 -21.76
C GLY A 241 18.96 2.41 -22.16
N HIS A 242 20.29 2.51 -22.04
CA HIS A 242 21.20 1.38 -22.28
C HIS A 242 21.03 0.30 -21.19
N PHE A 243 20.93 0.72 -19.92
CA PHE A 243 20.69 -0.20 -18.80
C PHE A 243 19.34 -0.89 -18.88
N ALA A 244 18.28 -0.23 -19.38
CA ALA A 244 16.97 -0.87 -19.55
C ALA A 244 17.03 -2.12 -20.44
N GLU A 245 18.01 -2.18 -21.35
CA GLU A 245 18.17 -3.29 -22.29
C GLU A 245 19.12 -4.39 -21.79
N HIS A 246 20.16 -4.03 -21.04
CA HIS A 246 21.25 -4.94 -20.69
C HIS A 246 21.34 -5.23 -19.19
N GLU A 247 20.95 -4.27 -18.35
CA GLU A 247 21.04 -4.33 -16.89
C GLU A 247 19.76 -3.75 -16.23
N PRO A 248 18.62 -4.46 -16.33
CA PRO A 248 17.31 -3.92 -15.92
C PRO A 248 17.26 -3.40 -14.48
N ILE A 249 17.99 -4.02 -13.56
CA ILE A 249 18.06 -3.57 -12.16
C ILE A 249 18.68 -2.16 -12.06
N LEU A 250 19.77 -1.89 -12.79
CA LEU A 250 20.39 -0.57 -12.80
C LEU A 250 19.45 0.48 -13.40
N SER A 251 18.66 0.11 -14.40
CA SER A 251 17.62 0.99 -14.95
C SER A 251 16.56 1.34 -13.89
N ILE A 252 16.04 0.35 -13.15
CA ILE A 252 15.05 0.57 -12.07
C ILE A 252 15.61 1.54 -11.01
N LEU A 253 16.83 1.27 -10.52
CA LEU A 253 17.49 2.10 -9.51
C LEU A 253 17.73 3.52 -10.03
N GLY A 254 18.21 3.65 -11.26
CA GLY A 254 18.48 4.94 -11.88
C GLY A 254 17.22 5.77 -12.12
N ARG A 255 16.11 5.15 -12.55
CA ARG A 255 14.80 5.84 -12.68
C ARG A 255 14.34 6.41 -11.33
N ARG A 256 14.40 5.59 -10.27
CA ARG A 256 14.01 6.01 -8.92
C ARG A 256 14.93 7.10 -8.36
N LEU A 257 16.24 6.99 -8.61
CA LEU A 257 17.23 8.00 -8.24
C LEU A 257 16.93 9.36 -8.89
N VAL A 258 16.73 9.38 -10.22
CA VAL A 258 16.39 10.60 -10.96
C VAL A 258 15.14 11.27 -10.39
N LEU A 259 14.07 10.50 -10.17
CA LEU A 259 12.81 11.02 -9.63
C LEU A 259 12.96 11.52 -8.19
N ALA A 260 13.65 10.77 -7.33
CA ALA A 260 13.91 11.19 -5.96
C ALA A 260 14.68 12.52 -5.92
N CYS A 261 15.68 12.69 -6.79
CA CYS A 261 16.45 13.93 -6.89
C CYS A 261 15.62 15.12 -7.36
N ILE A 262 14.75 14.93 -8.35
CA ILE A 262 13.78 15.93 -8.81
C ILE A 262 12.85 16.34 -7.64
N ILE A 263 12.34 15.37 -6.88
CA ILE A 263 11.46 15.64 -5.73
C ILE A 263 12.23 16.40 -4.63
N LEU A 264 13.47 16.04 -4.32
CA LEU A 264 14.28 16.74 -3.31
C LEU A 264 14.58 18.20 -3.72
N HIS A 265 14.74 18.47 -5.02
CA HIS A 265 15.05 19.81 -5.56
C HIS A 265 13.84 20.64 -5.96
N ARG A 266 12.63 20.12 -5.74
CA ARG A 266 11.36 20.73 -6.15
C ARG A 266 11.23 22.21 -5.78
N LYS A 267 11.73 22.62 -4.61
CA LYS A 267 11.71 24.03 -4.15
C LYS A 267 12.64 24.93 -4.97
N ASN A 268 13.81 24.43 -5.37
CA ASN A 268 14.79 25.20 -6.14
C ASN A 268 14.35 25.29 -7.60
N LEU A 269 13.85 24.18 -8.17
CA LEU A 269 13.29 24.15 -9.53
C LEU A 269 12.19 25.20 -9.72
N ARG A 270 11.30 25.38 -8.73
CA ARG A 270 10.22 26.37 -8.77
C ARG A 270 10.72 27.82 -8.76
N LYS A 271 11.87 28.09 -8.14
CA LYS A 271 12.41 29.45 -8.00
C LYS A 271 13.24 29.85 -9.22
N ASP A 272 14.00 28.91 -9.76
CA ASP A 272 15.11 29.21 -10.66
C ASP A 272 14.77 28.97 -12.14
N VAL A 273 13.71 28.22 -12.45
CA VAL A 273 13.36 27.80 -13.81
C VAL A 273 11.99 28.34 -14.20
N ARG A 274 11.87 28.82 -15.45
CA ARG A 274 10.58 29.26 -15.99
C ARG A 274 9.62 28.08 -16.11
N GLN A 275 8.32 28.34 -15.88
CA GLN A 275 7.30 27.30 -15.85
C GLN A 275 7.25 26.45 -17.13
N GLU A 276 7.23 27.07 -18.31
CA GLU A 276 7.18 26.38 -19.61
C GLU A 276 8.40 25.48 -19.83
N GLU A 277 9.58 25.95 -19.42
CA GLU A 277 10.83 25.21 -19.52
C GLU A 277 10.82 23.98 -18.60
N LEU A 278 10.26 24.13 -17.40
CA LEU A 278 10.12 23.04 -16.45
C LEU A 278 9.07 22.00 -16.92
N GLU A 279 7.96 22.44 -17.51
CA GLU A 279 6.95 21.57 -18.11
C GLU A 279 7.53 20.74 -19.26
N SER A 280 8.24 21.39 -20.18
CA SER A 280 8.93 20.69 -21.28
C SER A 280 9.98 19.70 -20.75
N PHE A 281 10.71 20.08 -19.70
CA PHE A 281 11.69 19.21 -19.06
C PHE A 281 11.03 17.98 -18.43
N PHE A 282 9.99 18.15 -17.61
CA PHE A 282 9.29 17.02 -16.98
C PHE A 282 8.62 16.12 -18.01
N ALA A 283 8.02 16.68 -19.06
CA ALA A 283 7.46 15.90 -20.15
C ALA A 283 8.52 15.05 -20.86
N HIS A 284 9.72 15.59 -21.10
CA HIS A 284 10.82 14.87 -21.69
C HIS A 284 11.33 13.75 -20.77
N VAL A 285 11.59 14.06 -19.50
CA VAL A 285 12.06 13.11 -18.49
C VAL A 285 11.06 11.96 -18.33
N ALA A 286 9.76 12.27 -18.16
CA ALA A 286 8.72 11.26 -18.02
C ALA A 286 8.64 10.31 -19.22
N LYS A 287 8.69 10.84 -20.46
CA LYS A 287 8.71 10.02 -21.68
C LYS A 287 9.89 9.05 -21.71
N GLN A 288 11.09 9.53 -21.39
CA GLN A 288 12.29 8.70 -21.40
C GLN A 288 12.24 7.63 -20.30
N LEU A 289 12.00 8.03 -19.05
CA LEU A 289 11.94 7.09 -17.92
C LEU A 289 10.81 6.06 -18.07
N TYR A 290 9.68 6.44 -18.67
CA TYR A 290 8.61 5.49 -18.96
C TYR A 290 8.96 4.56 -20.13
N GLY A 291 9.61 5.06 -21.17
CA GLY A 291 10.15 4.22 -22.25
C GLY A 291 11.18 3.21 -21.72
N ASP A 292 12.04 3.61 -20.78
CA ASP A 292 13.00 2.74 -20.10
C ASP A 292 12.28 1.66 -19.28
N HIS A 293 11.22 2.03 -18.57
CA HIS A 293 10.38 1.09 -17.83
C HIS A 293 9.80 0.00 -18.74
N VAL A 294 9.12 0.41 -19.81
CA VAL A 294 8.45 -0.50 -20.74
C VAL A 294 9.50 -1.43 -21.39
N ARG A 295 10.65 -0.90 -21.82
CA ARG A 295 11.73 -1.73 -22.37
C ARG A 295 12.27 -2.74 -21.36
N SER A 296 12.48 -2.32 -20.11
CA SER A 296 12.91 -3.23 -19.03
C SER A 296 11.91 -4.36 -18.79
N VAL A 297 10.60 -4.05 -18.80
CA VAL A 297 9.53 -5.05 -18.63
C VAL A 297 9.46 -6.01 -19.81
N LEU A 298 9.48 -5.50 -21.05
CA LEU A 298 9.39 -6.32 -22.27
C LEU A 298 10.55 -7.31 -22.44
N ARG A 299 11.71 -7.02 -21.83
CA ARG A 299 12.89 -7.90 -21.82
C ARG A 299 12.77 -9.09 -20.87
N LYS A 300 11.75 -9.11 -20.01
CA LYS A 300 11.55 -10.12 -18.97
C LYS A 300 10.40 -11.04 -19.37
N ASP A 301 10.57 -12.33 -19.14
CA ASP A 301 9.70 -13.40 -19.70
C ASP A 301 8.64 -13.89 -18.72
N LEU A 302 8.71 -13.36 -17.51
CA LEU A 302 8.01 -13.90 -16.37
C LEU A 302 7.72 -12.78 -15.39
N LEU A 303 6.52 -12.75 -14.82
CA LEU A 303 6.24 -11.99 -13.62
C LEU A 303 6.50 -12.88 -12.40
N ASP A 304 7.41 -12.46 -11.52
CA ASP A 304 7.61 -13.09 -10.21
C ASP A 304 7.05 -12.16 -9.12
N TYR A 305 5.94 -12.57 -8.53
CA TYR A 305 5.20 -11.78 -7.56
C TYR A 305 5.49 -12.24 -6.13
N LEU A 306 6.13 -11.38 -5.32
CA LEU A 306 6.32 -11.64 -3.89
C LEU A 306 5.03 -11.35 -3.11
N HIS A 307 4.32 -12.41 -2.76
CA HIS A 307 3.02 -12.41 -2.09
C HIS A 307 3.18 -12.39 -0.56
N ILE A 308 3.32 -11.19 0.02
CA ILE A 308 3.48 -11.01 1.47
C ILE A 308 2.25 -10.45 2.19
N SER A 309 1.17 -10.15 1.45
CA SER A 309 -0.13 -9.70 1.97
C SER A 309 -1.23 -10.65 1.51
N LYS A 310 -1.95 -11.32 2.42
CA LYS A 310 -2.98 -12.32 2.07
C LYS A 310 -4.06 -11.77 1.14
N SER A 311 -4.82 -10.77 1.61
CA SER A 311 -5.92 -10.21 0.81
C SER A 311 -5.43 -9.56 -0.47
N GLY A 312 -4.27 -8.91 -0.43
CA GLY A 312 -3.67 -8.26 -1.59
C GLY A 312 -3.21 -9.25 -2.66
N GLY A 313 -2.51 -10.32 -2.26
CA GLY A 313 -1.91 -11.23 -3.23
C GLY A 313 -2.85 -12.29 -3.77
N THR A 314 -3.89 -12.70 -3.03
CA THR A 314 -5.00 -13.45 -3.63
C THR A 314 -5.66 -12.62 -4.72
N SER A 315 -5.90 -11.33 -4.46
CA SER A 315 -6.51 -10.41 -5.44
C SER A 315 -5.58 -10.17 -6.64
N PHE A 316 -4.26 -10.06 -6.41
CA PHE A 316 -3.28 -9.89 -7.50
C PHE A 316 -3.18 -11.11 -8.40
N SER A 317 -3.18 -12.32 -7.81
CA SER A 317 -3.17 -13.57 -8.58
C SER A 317 -4.45 -13.74 -9.40
N ALA A 318 -5.60 -13.38 -8.82
CA ALA A 318 -6.87 -13.37 -9.54
C ALA A 318 -6.89 -12.31 -10.66
N ALA A 319 -6.32 -11.12 -10.43
CA ALA A 319 -6.15 -10.11 -11.48
C ALA A 319 -5.27 -10.64 -12.62
N ALA A 320 -4.14 -11.27 -12.31
CA ALA A 320 -3.28 -11.89 -13.30
C ALA A 320 -4.04 -12.93 -14.15
N ARG A 321 -4.86 -13.78 -13.53
CA ARG A 321 -5.71 -14.77 -14.23
C ARG A 321 -6.73 -14.11 -15.15
N ILE A 322 -7.41 -13.06 -14.69
CA ILE A 322 -8.41 -12.34 -15.51
C ILE A 322 -7.76 -11.61 -16.68
N ASN A 323 -6.55 -11.07 -16.48
CA ASN A 323 -5.71 -10.53 -17.57
C ASN A 323 -5.05 -11.64 -18.41
N LYS A 324 -5.49 -12.89 -18.28
CA LYS A 324 -5.07 -14.05 -19.08
C LYS A 324 -3.60 -14.41 -18.94
N CYS A 325 -2.92 -14.06 -17.85
CA CYS A 325 -1.56 -14.55 -17.61
C CYS A 325 -1.56 -16.08 -17.44
N LYS A 326 -0.70 -16.78 -18.20
CA LYS A 326 -0.52 -18.22 -18.00
C LYS A 326 0.16 -18.47 -16.65
N MET A 327 -0.45 -19.30 -15.81
CA MET A 327 0.08 -19.66 -14.51
C MET A 327 -0.30 -21.11 -14.19
N SER A 328 0.38 -21.72 -13.22
CA SER A 328 -0.11 -22.98 -12.66
C SER A 328 -1.44 -22.76 -11.92
N GLY A 329 -2.18 -23.85 -11.69
CA GLY A 329 -3.40 -23.84 -10.88
C GLY A 329 -3.30 -23.09 -9.54
N GLY A 330 -4.47 -22.76 -8.98
CA GLY A 330 -4.58 -21.95 -7.77
C GLY A 330 -4.06 -20.52 -7.97
N ILE A 331 -3.16 -20.06 -7.10
CA ILE A 331 -2.62 -18.69 -7.12
C ILE A 331 -1.28 -18.58 -7.86
N GLY A 332 -0.99 -19.47 -8.82
CA GLY A 332 0.25 -19.43 -9.59
C GLY A 332 1.47 -19.90 -8.80
N GLN A 333 1.31 -20.94 -7.97
CA GLN A 333 2.36 -21.49 -7.12
C GLN A 333 2.66 -22.96 -7.45
N PRO A 334 3.52 -23.24 -8.44
CA PRO A 334 3.86 -24.62 -8.76
C PRO A 334 4.53 -25.29 -7.56
N LEU A 335 3.96 -26.40 -7.08
CA LEU A 335 4.40 -27.09 -5.86
C LEU A 335 5.89 -27.47 -5.89
N TYR A 336 6.40 -27.82 -7.07
CA TYR A 336 7.79 -28.24 -7.28
C TYR A 336 8.82 -27.12 -7.07
N ILE A 337 8.38 -25.85 -6.98
CA ILE A 337 9.26 -24.70 -6.78
C ILE A 337 9.51 -24.41 -5.30
N GLY A 338 8.61 -24.85 -4.41
CA GLY A 338 8.75 -24.65 -2.96
C GLY A 338 8.49 -23.21 -2.50
N ASP A 339 7.62 -22.48 -3.21
CA ASP A 339 7.22 -21.10 -2.89
C ASP A 339 5.95 -20.98 -2.03
N LEU A 340 5.41 -22.13 -1.62
CA LEU A 340 4.27 -22.19 -0.72
C LEU A 340 4.60 -21.50 0.62
N PRO A 341 3.60 -20.98 1.32
CA PRO A 341 3.83 -20.26 2.57
C PRO A 341 4.34 -21.14 3.72
N HIS A 342 5.31 -20.60 4.47
CA HIS A 342 5.94 -21.27 5.62
C HIS A 342 5.53 -20.61 6.94
N TRP A 343 4.23 -20.40 7.15
CA TRP A 343 3.74 -19.60 8.27
C TRP A 343 3.76 -20.30 9.61
N MET A 344 3.37 -21.57 9.61
CA MET A 344 3.12 -22.33 10.82
C MET A 344 4.15 -23.42 11.04
N ASN A 345 4.55 -23.61 12.30
CA ASN A 345 5.35 -24.73 12.75
C ASN A 345 4.48 -26.00 12.72
N ARG A 346 4.90 -26.96 11.89
CA ARG A 346 4.19 -28.22 11.70
C ARG A 346 4.02 -29.01 12.98
N THR A 347 5.09 -29.17 13.74
CA THR A 347 5.10 -29.98 14.95
C THR A 347 4.14 -29.40 15.97
N VAL A 348 4.23 -28.09 16.22
CA VAL A 348 3.34 -27.39 17.17
C VAL A 348 1.88 -27.48 16.72
N PHE A 349 1.60 -27.25 15.43
CA PHE A 349 0.23 -27.32 14.93
C PHE A 349 -0.36 -28.74 15.02
N GLN A 350 0.42 -29.77 14.67
CA GLN A 350 0.00 -31.16 14.78
C GLN A 350 -0.22 -31.58 16.24
N GLU A 351 0.63 -31.15 17.17
CA GLU A 351 0.46 -31.42 18.61
C GLU A 351 -0.83 -30.79 19.16
N LEU A 352 -1.15 -29.56 18.72
CA LEU A 352 -2.35 -28.85 19.15
C LEU A 352 -3.64 -29.41 18.55
N THR A 353 -3.58 -29.96 17.34
CA THR A 353 -4.79 -30.22 16.54
C THR A 353 -4.97 -31.64 16.02
N GLY A 354 -3.89 -32.42 15.98
CA GLY A 354 -3.87 -33.73 15.32
C GLY A 354 -4.10 -33.68 13.81
N VAL A 355 -3.98 -32.51 13.15
CA VAL A 355 -4.16 -32.35 11.70
C VAL A 355 -2.98 -31.64 11.04
N THR A 356 -2.92 -31.70 9.71
CA THR A 356 -1.92 -31.02 8.88
C THR A 356 -2.57 -30.02 7.93
N MET A 357 -1.83 -28.96 7.60
CA MET A 357 -2.21 -27.98 6.58
C MET A 357 -1.01 -27.65 5.69
N MET A 358 -1.26 -27.24 4.44
CA MET A 358 -0.19 -26.92 3.47
C MET A 358 0.77 -25.82 3.97
N TRP A 359 0.30 -24.87 4.78
CA TRP A 359 1.12 -23.75 5.30
C TRP A 359 1.94 -24.11 6.56
N THR A 360 1.87 -25.37 7.00
CA THR A 360 2.62 -25.89 8.16
C THR A 360 4.01 -26.35 7.73
N MET A 361 4.83 -25.39 7.28
CA MET A 361 6.18 -25.65 6.74
C MET A 361 7.28 -24.80 7.39
N TYR A 362 6.95 -24.01 8.41
CA TYR A 362 7.97 -23.30 9.17
C TYR A 362 8.98 -24.28 9.79
N GLY A 363 10.26 -23.89 9.81
CA GLY A 363 11.38 -24.73 10.25
C GLY A 363 11.92 -25.70 9.19
N LYS A 364 11.30 -25.84 8.01
CA LYS A 364 11.94 -26.49 6.86
C LYS A 364 12.81 -25.47 6.13
N VAL A 365 14.12 -25.72 6.08
CA VAL A 365 15.11 -24.69 5.76
C VAL A 365 15.49 -24.64 4.28
N GLU A 366 15.14 -25.63 3.45
CA GLU A 366 15.60 -25.66 2.06
C GLU A 366 14.46 -25.87 1.05
N ARG A 367 14.39 -24.97 0.06
CA ARG A 367 13.70 -25.25 -1.21
C ARG A 367 14.34 -26.46 -1.88
N THR A 368 13.54 -27.51 -2.06
CA THR A 368 13.97 -28.74 -2.72
C THR A 368 13.91 -28.58 -4.23
N GLY A 369 15.06 -28.34 -4.88
CA GLY A 369 15.27 -28.82 -6.26
C GLY A 369 15.58 -27.79 -7.35
N ILE A 370 15.20 -26.52 -7.21
CA ILE A 370 15.48 -25.47 -8.21
C ILE A 370 16.16 -24.26 -7.55
N ALA A 371 17.40 -24.48 -7.10
CA ALA A 371 18.23 -23.41 -6.58
C ALA A 371 18.71 -22.52 -7.75
N GLY A 372 18.33 -21.24 -7.73
CA GLY A 372 18.82 -20.21 -8.66
C GLY A 372 17.80 -19.73 -9.70
N CYS A 373 17.89 -18.44 -10.02
CA CYS A 373 16.94 -17.76 -10.91
C CYS A 373 16.91 -18.32 -12.33
N GLU A 374 18.06 -18.67 -12.93
CA GLU A 374 18.09 -19.18 -14.31
C GLU A 374 17.31 -20.48 -14.46
N ARG A 375 17.57 -21.46 -13.59
CA ARG A 375 16.89 -22.75 -13.62
C ARG A 375 15.41 -22.61 -13.26
N ARG A 376 15.08 -21.71 -12.32
CA ARG A 376 13.71 -21.38 -11.94
C ARG A 376 12.94 -20.87 -13.15
N ILE A 377 13.45 -19.83 -13.80
CA ILE A 377 12.79 -19.20 -14.96
C ILE A 377 12.70 -20.20 -16.11
N ALA A 378 13.77 -20.93 -16.42
CA ALA A 378 13.76 -21.93 -17.50
C ALA A 378 12.70 -23.02 -17.28
N ASN A 379 12.54 -23.52 -16.06
CA ASN A 379 11.52 -24.54 -15.77
C ASN A 379 10.10 -23.98 -15.91
N VAL A 380 9.88 -22.76 -15.41
CA VAL A 380 8.56 -22.12 -15.41
C VAL A 380 8.12 -21.74 -16.82
N THR A 381 9.04 -21.15 -17.60
CA THR A 381 8.74 -20.76 -18.98
C THR A 381 8.63 -21.97 -19.91
N ALA A 382 9.32 -23.08 -19.62
CA ALA A 382 9.15 -24.37 -20.32
C ALA A 382 7.77 -24.98 -20.09
N SER A 383 7.15 -24.76 -18.93
CA SER A 383 5.73 -25.08 -18.68
C SER A 383 4.76 -24.09 -19.34
N GLY A 384 5.26 -23.08 -20.06
CA GLY A 384 4.44 -22.07 -20.71
C GLY A 384 3.88 -21.01 -19.77
N PHE A 385 4.30 -20.97 -18.50
CA PHE A 385 3.83 -19.98 -17.55
C PHE A 385 4.51 -18.61 -17.78
N GLU A 386 3.74 -17.55 -17.50
CA GLU A 386 4.08 -16.13 -17.61
C GLU A 386 3.98 -15.43 -16.25
N TYR A 387 3.39 -16.09 -15.25
CA TYR A 387 3.19 -15.58 -13.90
C TYR A 387 3.55 -16.63 -12.85
N LEU A 388 4.25 -16.20 -11.80
CA LEU A 388 4.48 -16.93 -10.56
C LEU A 388 4.15 -16.06 -9.36
N SER A 389 3.66 -16.72 -8.31
CA SER A 389 3.48 -16.15 -6.99
C SER A 389 4.44 -16.82 -6.01
N ASN A 390 5.06 -16.04 -5.14
CA ASN A 390 5.99 -16.50 -4.11
C ASN A 390 5.49 -16.04 -2.74
N GLU A 391 5.02 -16.97 -1.90
CA GLU A 391 4.52 -16.67 -0.55
C GLU A 391 5.52 -16.97 0.56
N TYR A 392 6.73 -17.39 0.21
CA TYR A 392 7.74 -17.78 1.19
C TYR A 392 8.74 -16.66 1.48
N THR A 393 9.74 -16.51 0.62
CA THR A 393 10.83 -15.53 0.81
C THR A 393 11.56 -15.29 -0.52
N LEU A 394 12.42 -14.29 -0.60
CA LEU A 394 13.26 -14.07 -1.78
C LEU A 394 14.29 -15.18 -2.00
N HIS A 395 14.78 -15.30 -3.23
CA HIS A 395 15.60 -16.42 -3.67
C HIS A 395 17.01 -16.39 -3.10
N GLY A 396 17.63 -17.56 -3.01
CA GLY A 396 18.96 -17.72 -2.46
C GLY A 396 18.95 -17.61 -0.94
N GLY A 397 19.99 -17.01 -0.37
CA GLY A 397 20.05 -16.81 1.08
C GLY A 397 20.33 -18.06 1.91
N VAL A 398 20.69 -19.19 1.30
CA VAL A 398 21.02 -20.43 2.01
C VAL A 398 22.34 -20.23 2.75
N GLY A 399 22.35 -20.47 4.06
CA GLY A 399 23.49 -20.26 4.96
C GLY A 399 23.78 -18.79 5.32
N THR A 400 23.45 -17.83 4.46
CA THR A 400 23.65 -16.39 4.74
C THR A 400 22.68 -15.49 3.96
N MET A 401 22.18 -14.43 4.58
CA MET A 401 21.33 -13.42 3.92
C MET A 401 22.05 -12.62 2.83
N ALA A 402 23.39 -12.68 2.75
CA ALA A 402 24.16 -11.98 1.74
C ALA A 402 23.96 -12.53 0.32
N GLY A 403 23.52 -13.80 0.18
CA GLY A 403 23.25 -14.43 -1.11
C GLY A 403 21.81 -14.26 -1.61
N VAL A 404 21.02 -13.43 -0.94
CA VAL A 404 19.60 -13.21 -1.30
C VAL A 404 19.50 -12.26 -2.48
N HIS A 405 18.60 -12.55 -3.40
CA HIS A 405 18.43 -11.77 -4.62
C HIS A 405 17.01 -11.89 -5.19
N VAL A 406 16.66 -10.91 -6.03
CA VAL A 406 15.53 -10.98 -6.95
C VAL A 406 15.98 -11.57 -8.29
N CYS A 407 15.07 -12.18 -9.07
CA CYS A 407 15.43 -12.71 -10.37
C CYS A 407 15.42 -11.63 -11.44
N ARG A 408 16.60 -11.27 -11.96
CA ARG A 408 16.75 -10.15 -12.91
C ARG A 408 16.00 -10.34 -14.22
N GLN A 409 15.81 -11.59 -14.62
CA GLN A 409 15.14 -11.97 -15.85
C GLN A 409 13.60 -12.02 -15.70
N ALA A 410 13.08 -11.78 -14.49
CA ALA A 410 11.66 -11.65 -14.20
C ALA A 410 11.28 -10.20 -13.87
N VAL A 411 10.03 -9.84 -14.14
CA VAL A 411 9.38 -8.63 -13.62
C VAL A 411 9.02 -8.91 -12.17
N ASN A 412 9.77 -8.32 -11.25
CA ASN A 412 9.61 -8.55 -9.82
C ASN A 412 8.60 -7.54 -9.27
N VAL A 413 7.48 -8.03 -8.77
CA VAL A 413 6.40 -7.21 -8.22
C VAL A 413 6.15 -7.58 -6.77
N VAL A 414 5.89 -6.60 -5.91
CA VAL A 414 5.48 -6.83 -4.52
C VAL A 414 4.34 -5.93 -4.14
N THR A 415 3.40 -6.47 -3.37
CA THR A 415 2.39 -5.67 -2.66
C THR A 415 2.76 -5.55 -1.20
N LEU A 416 2.78 -4.32 -0.69
CA LEU A 416 3.03 -3.99 0.70
C LEU A 416 1.75 -3.52 1.37
N ARG A 417 1.69 -3.71 2.68
CA ARG A 417 0.62 -3.22 3.54
C ARG A 417 1.22 -2.85 4.89
N SER A 418 0.59 -1.93 5.61
CA SER A 418 0.95 -1.63 6.99
C SER A 418 1.10 -2.93 7.80
N PRO A 419 2.20 -3.09 8.56
CA PRO A 419 2.49 -4.34 9.26
C PRO A 419 1.37 -4.76 10.22
N GLU A 420 0.69 -3.78 10.83
CA GLU A 420 -0.50 -3.94 11.66
C GLU A 420 -1.64 -4.60 10.88
N ALA A 421 -2.08 -3.98 9.78
CA ALA A 421 -3.22 -4.45 9.01
C ALA A 421 -2.89 -5.79 8.33
N ARG A 422 -1.63 -5.97 7.91
CA ARG A 422 -1.11 -7.25 7.42
C ARG A 422 -1.18 -8.33 8.50
N LEU A 423 -0.67 -8.08 9.71
CA LEU A 423 -0.71 -9.06 10.81
C LEU A 423 -2.14 -9.49 11.12
N ILE A 424 -3.06 -8.54 11.24
CA ILE A 424 -4.47 -8.79 11.56
C ILE A 424 -5.13 -9.59 10.43
N SER A 425 -4.95 -9.16 9.17
CA SER A 425 -5.46 -9.86 7.98
C SER A 425 -4.95 -11.30 7.93
N HIS A 426 -3.66 -11.50 8.20
CA HIS A 426 -3.01 -12.80 8.18
C HIS A 426 -3.54 -13.72 9.31
N LEU A 427 -3.62 -13.20 10.54
CA LEU A 427 -4.18 -13.93 11.68
C LEU A 427 -5.60 -14.40 11.39
N HIS A 428 -6.48 -13.51 10.97
CA HIS A 428 -7.86 -13.89 10.69
C HIS A 428 -7.99 -14.88 9.53
N PHE A 429 -7.22 -14.69 8.45
CA PHE A 429 -7.20 -15.63 7.34
C PHE A 429 -6.80 -17.03 7.79
N MET A 430 -5.70 -17.14 8.56
CA MET A 430 -5.21 -18.39 9.12
C MET A 430 -6.25 -19.03 10.04
N LEU A 431 -6.83 -18.26 10.96
CA LEU A 431 -7.80 -18.75 11.94
C LEU A 431 -9.10 -19.25 11.31
N ALA A 432 -9.60 -18.55 10.28
CA ALA A 432 -10.79 -18.98 9.56
C ALA A 432 -10.56 -20.36 8.89
N HIS A 433 -9.40 -20.57 8.27
CA HIS A 433 -9.07 -21.86 7.64
C HIS A 433 -8.82 -22.97 8.65
N ILE A 434 -8.16 -22.68 9.78
CA ILE A 434 -7.99 -23.66 10.87
C ILE A 434 -9.37 -24.08 11.38
N LYS A 435 -10.28 -23.13 11.63
CA LYS A 435 -11.64 -23.43 12.08
C LYS A 435 -12.36 -24.35 11.09
N GLY A 436 -12.38 -23.99 9.80
CA GLY A 436 -13.00 -24.80 8.76
C GLY A 436 -12.42 -26.22 8.71
N ARG A 437 -11.09 -26.34 8.76
CA ARG A 437 -10.41 -27.65 8.73
C ARG A 437 -10.73 -28.53 9.93
N LEU A 438 -10.82 -27.96 11.13
CA LEU A 438 -11.16 -28.71 12.34
C LEU A 438 -12.64 -29.11 12.36
N ALA A 439 -13.53 -28.21 11.92
CA ALA A 439 -14.96 -28.49 11.84
C ALA A 439 -15.28 -29.66 10.89
N ARG A 440 -14.56 -29.77 9.75
CA ARG A 440 -14.70 -30.90 8.81
C ARG A 440 -14.33 -32.26 9.41
N ARG A 441 -13.48 -32.32 10.45
CA ARG A 441 -13.11 -33.59 11.11
C ARG A 441 -14.14 -34.04 12.14
N SER A 442 -14.61 -33.10 12.96
CA SER A 442 -15.63 -33.34 14.00
C SER A 442 -16.32 -32.01 14.27
N ARG A 443 -17.59 -31.89 13.85
CA ARG A 443 -18.31 -30.61 13.86
C ARG A 443 -18.34 -30.00 15.27
N ARG A 444 -18.58 -30.80 16.32
CA ARG A 444 -18.62 -30.34 17.71
C ARG A 444 -17.22 -30.24 18.31
N GLU A 445 -16.47 -31.34 18.36
CA GLU A 445 -15.18 -31.38 19.05
C GLU A 445 -14.14 -30.48 18.37
N GLY A 446 -14.17 -30.39 17.04
CA GLY A 446 -13.29 -29.51 16.28
C GLY A 446 -13.56 -28.02 16.54
N ARG A 447 -14.84 -27.64 16.72
CA ARG A 447 -15.21 -26.27 17.13
C ARG A 447 -14.76 -25.99 18.57
N ASP A 448 -14.99 -26.92 19.48
CA ASP A 448 -14.58 -26.79 20.89
C ASP A 448 -13.05 -26.68 21.01
N LEU A 449 -12.31 -27.51 20.28
CA LEU A 449 -10.86 -27.47 20.18
C LEU A 449 -10.37 -26.14 19.58
N PHE A 450 -11.00 -25.68 18.50
CA PHE A 450 -10.65 -24.41 17.87
C PHE A 450 -10.76 -23.25 18.88
N HIS A 451 -11.89 -23.16 19.57
CA HIS A 451 -12.14 -22.12 20.55
C HIS A 451 -11.21 -22.22 21.75
N GLY A 452 -10.99 -23.42 22.29
CA GLY A 452 -10.11 -23.63 23.44
C GLY A 452 -8.65 -23.30 23.17
N VAL A 453 -8.17 -23.55 21.96
CA VAL A 453 -6.76 -23.33 21.59
C VAL A 453 -6.54 -21.96 20.96
N PHE A 454 -7.22 -21.65 19.86
CA PHE A 454 -6.86 -20.52 18.99
C PHE A 454 -7.59 -19.23 19.32
N CYS A 455 -8.68 -19.29 20.07
CA CYS A 455 -9.34 -18.09 20.60
C CYS A 455 -8.80 -17.71 21.99
N SER A 456 -7.73 -18.39 22.44
CA SER A 456 -6.94 -17.94 23.58
C SER A 456 -6.08 -16.74 23.20
N ASP A 457 -5.87 -15.83 24.16
CA ASP A 457 -4.98 -14.68 24.02
C ASP A 457 -3.51 -15.02 24.38
N ASN A 458 -3.14 -16.30 24.20
CA ASN A 458 -1.85 -16.85 24.62
C ASN A 458 -0.75 -16.52 23.60
N VAL A 459 -0.03 -15.43 23.88
CA VAL A 459 1.11 -14.94 23.09
C VAL A 459 2.17 -16.00 22.84
N THR A 460 2.52 -16.79 23.87
CA THR A 460 3.58 -17.82 23.77
C THR A 460 3.19 -18.92 22.78
N MET A 461 1.92 -19.34 22.80
CA MET A 461 1.42 -20.34 21.86
C MET A 461 1.50 -19.82 20.41
N PHE A 462 1.02 -18.60 20.14
CA PHE A 462 1.09 -18.02 18.79
C PHE A 462 2.53 -17.79 18.31
N GLN A 463 3.44 -17.47 19.22
CA GLN A 463 4.87 -17.34 18.93
C GLN A 463 5.53 -18.68 18.54
N GLN A 464 5.12 -19.78 19.18
CA GLN A 464 5.58 -21.12 18.81
C GLN A 464 4.92 -21.62 17.53
N LEU A 465 3.63 -21.33 17.37
CA LEU A 465 2.83 -21.76 16.23
C LEU A 465 3.23 -21.02 14.95
N SER A 466 3.27 -19.69 14.96
CA SER A 466 3.46 -18.87 13.75
C SER A 466 4.56 -17.81 13.91
N PRO A 467 5.80 -18.21 14.24
CA PRO A 467 6.88 -17.28 14.58
C PRO A 467 7.15 -16.22 13.51
N ALA A 468 7.14 -16.61 12.22
CA ALA A 468 7.34 -15.66 11.13
C ALA A 468 6.24 -14.59 11.05
N ILE A 469 4.98 -14.97 11.30
CA ILE A 469 3.85 -14.03 11.29
C ILE A 469 3.95 -13.06 12.49
N MET A 470 4.36 -13.57 13.66
CA MET A 470 4.40 -12.83 14.92
C MET A 470 5.60 -11.86 15.03
N ASP A 471 6.56 -11.90 14.13
CA ASP A 471 7.79 -11.11 14.26
C ASP A 471 8.35 -10.71 12.91
N ASN A 472 8.02 -9.50 12.44
CA ASN A 472 8.64 -8.88 11.27
C ASN A 472 8.58 -9.73 9.99
N TYR A 473 7.36 -10.17 9.66
CA TYR A 473 7.07 -11.05 8.52
C TYR A 473 7.55 -10.47 7.19
N ASN A 474 7.36 -9.16 6.96
CA ASN A 474 7.76 -8.55 5.70
C ASN A 474 9.28 -8.64 5.56
N VAL A 475 10.04 -8.14 6.54
CA VAL A 475 11.52 -8.21 6.52
C VAL A 475 11.98 -9.64 6.30
N ARG A 476 11.47 -10.62 7.06
CA ARG A 476 11.77 -12.05 6.91
C ARG A 476 11.59 -12.57 5.48
N SER A 477 10.51 -12.14 4.82
CA SER A 477 10.19 -12.52 3.44
C SER A 477 11.14 -11.89 2.41
N PHE A 478 11.82 -10.80 2.75
CA PHE A 478 12.84 -10.21 1.87
C PHE A 478 14.23 -10.81 2.09
N VAL A 479 14.57 -11.30 3.28
CA VAL A 479 15.97 -11.65 3.63
C VAL A 479 16.33 -13.13 3.44
N GLY A 480 15.57 -13.84 2.62
CA GLY A 480 15.84 -15.23 2.23
C GLY A 480 15.60 -16.27 3.32
N GLU A 481 15.88 -17.53 2.99
CA GLU A 481 15.47 -18.69 3.80
C GLU A 481 16.12 -18.71 5.19
N THR A 482 17.43 -18.45 5.26
CA THR A 482 18.16 -18.45 6.55
C THR A 482 17.55 -17.44 7.53
N ALA A 483 17.31 -16.22 7.08
CA ALA A 483 16.83 -15.17 7.96
C ALA A 483 15.30 -15.19 8.15
N PHE A 484 14.56 -15.83 7.25
CA PHE A 484 13.14 -16.14 7.47
C PHE A 484 12.94 -16.98 8.73
N HIS A 485 13.87 -17.90 9.02
CA HIS A 485 13.85 -18.78 10.20
C HIS A 485 14.65 -18.25 11.40
N THR A 486 15.12 -17.00 11.38
CA THR A 486 15.78 -16.37 12.54
C THR A 486 14.89 -16.46 13.78
N PRO A 487 15.41 -16.72 15.00
CA PRO A 487 14.60 -16.74 16.20
C PRO A 487 13.79 -15.45 16.42
N LEU A 488 12.72 -15.54 17.21
CA LEU A 488 11.88 -14.38 17.56
C LEU A 488 12.71 -13.26 18.19
N GLY A 489 12.53 -12.04 17.72
CA GLY A 489 13.29 -10.85 18.15
C GLY A 489 14.70 -10.78 17.57
N GLY A 490 15.11 -11.73 16.73
CA GLY A 490 16.41 -11.71 16.06
C GLY A 490 16.45 -10.86 14.79
N ILE A 491 15.30 -10.42 14.29
CA ILE A 491 15.23 -9.46 13.18
C ILE A 491 15.69 -8.08 13.68
N GLY A 492 16.67 -7.51 12.99
CA GLY A 492 17.40 -6.34 13.46
C GLY A 492 17.88 -5.44 12.32
N PRO A 493 18.74 -4.44 12.60
CA PRO A 493 19.15 -3.43 11.62
C PRO A 493 19.79 -3.99 10.35
N GLU A 494 20.61 -5.04 10.46
CA GLU A 494 21.24 -5.66 9.29
C GLU A 494 20.22 -6.36 8.36
N HIS A 495 19.24 -7.06 8.93
CA HIS A 495 18.15 -7.66 8.18
C HIS A 495 17.34 -6.58 7.44
N LEU A 496 16.98 -5.50 8.14
CA LEU A 496 16.27 -4.37 7.55
C LEU A 496 17.08 -3.70 6.43
N ARG A 497 18.40 -3.55 6.61
CA ARG A 497 19.28 -3.00 5.58
C ARG A 497 19.24 -3.85 4.30
N VAL A 498 19.39 -5.17 4.42
CA VAL A 498 19.31 -6.10 3.28
C VAL A 498 17.91 -6.07 2.64
N ALA A 499 16.84 -6.07 3.45
CA ALA A 499 15.47 -6.00 2.93
C ALA A 499 15.21 -4.72 2.13
N ARG A 500 15.70 -3.56 2.59
CA ARG A 500 15.60 -2.29 1.85
C ARG A 500 16.37 -2.32 0.53
N GLN A 501 17.56 -2.91 0.53
CA GLN A 501 18.37 -3.08 -0.68
C GLN A 501 17.64 -3.94 -1.73
N LEU A 502 16.98 -5.01 -1.29
CA LEU A 502 16.23 -5.91 -2.17
C LEU A 502 14.93 -5.27 -2.67
N LEU A 503 14.21 -4.55 -1.79
CA LEU A 503 12.98 -3.85 -2.17
C LEU A 503 13.23 -2.81 -3.28
N LEU A 504 14.38 -2.14 -3.29
CA LEU A 504 14.76 -1.18 -4.33
C LEU A 504 14.96 -1.82 -5.72
N GLN A 505 15.17 -3.13 -5.78
CA GLN A 505 15.39 -3.86 -7.03
C GLN A 505 14.09 -4.36 -7.67
N PHE A 506 12.94 -4.25 -6.96
CA PHE A 506 11.64 -4.60 -7.53
C PHE A 506 11.25 -3.64 -8.64
N ASP A 507 10.73 -4.17 -9.75
CA ASP A 507 10.25 -3.38 -10.89
C ASP A 507 9.10 -2.46 -10.50
N LEU A 508 8.18 -2.97 -9.67
CA LEU A 508 7.00 -2.25 -9.18
C LEU A 508 6.74 -2.60 -7.71
N VAL A 509 6.47 -1.58 -6.90
CA VAL A 509 6.07 -1.72 -5.49
C VAL A 509 4.67 -1.15 -5.32
N LEU A 510 3.70 -1.99 -4.97
CA LEU A 510 2.32 -1.59 -4.72
C LEU A 510 2.12 -1.35 -3.23
N ASP A 511 1.55 -0.21 -2.84
CA ASP A 511 1.16 0.06 -1.44
C ASP A 511 -0.35 -0.08 -1.33
N LEU A 512 -0.81 -1.15 -0.67
CA LEU A 512 -2.24 -1.45 -0.53
C LEU A 512 -2.98 -0.45 0.36
N ASP A 513 -2.26 0.40 1.10
CA ASP A 513 -2.86 1.47 1.89
C ASP A 513 -2.74 2.85 1.18
N ALA A 514 -2.29 2.89 -0.09
CA ALA A 514 -2.27 4.10 -0.91
C ALA A 514 -3.62 4.37 -1.60
N GLY A 515 -4.52 3.40 -1.61
CA GLY A 515 -5.85 3.47 -2.21
C GLY A 515 -5.92 2.89 -3.62
N GLU A 516 -7.12 2.49 -4.02
CA GLU A 516 -7.40 1.76 -5.27
C GLU A 516 -6.84 2.46 -6.52
N GLN A 517 -6.86 3.80 -6.58
CA GLN A 517 -6.39 4.54 -7.74
C GLN A 517 -4.86 4.44 -7.94
N ALA A 518 -4.11 4.41 -6.84
CA ALA A 518 -2.66 4.23 -6.88
C ALA A 518 -2.31 2.83 -7.39
N GLU A 519 -3.05 1.82 -6.92
CA GLU A 519 -2.91 0.43 -7.36
C GLU A 519 -3.29 0.28 -8.84
N ASP A 520 -4.42 0.85 -9.25
CA ASP A 520 -4.90 0.85 -10.63
C ASP A 520 -3.89 1.48 -11.58
N LEU A 521 -3.32 2.63 -11.20
CA LEU A 521 -2.30 3.30 -11.99
C LEU A 521 -1.06 2.42 -12.18
N ILE A 522 -0.57 1.78 -11.11
CA ILE A 522 0.59 0.89 -11.19
C ILE A 522 0.31 -0.32 -12.09
N ILE A 523 -0.87 -0.94 -11.94
CA ILE A 523 -1.22 -2.16 -12.68
C ILE A 523 -1.50 -1.84 -14.16
N GLN A 524 -2.31 -0.81 -14.44
CA GLN A 524 -2.65 -0.45 -15.81
C GLN A 524 -1.45 0.11 -16.55
N GLN A 525 -0.78 1.12 -16.00
CA GLN A 525 0.31 1.79 -16.72
C GLN A 525 1.64 1.05 -16.63
N GLY A 526 1.88 0.34 -15.52
CA GLY A 526 3.14 -0.36 -15.27
C GLY A 526 3.18 -1.81 -15.74
N LEU A 527 2.04 -2.53 -15.75
CA LEU A 527 1.96 -3.90 -16.26
C LEU A 527 1.18 -4.01 -17.57
N GLY A 528 0.43 -2.98 -17.97
CA GLY A 528 -0.44 -3.06 -19.14
C GLY A 528 -1.67 -3.93 -18.91
N TRP A 529 -2.10 -4.10 -17.66
CA TRP A 529 -3.25 -4.93 -17.30
C TRP A 529 -4.53 -4.09 -17.25
N ASP A 530 -5.57 -4.52 -17.95
CA ASP A 530 -6.87 -3.84 -17.98
C ASP A 530 -7.66 -4.07 -16.68
N VAL A 531 -7.49 -5.25 -16.08
CA VAL A 531 -8.14 -5.62 -14.82
C VAL A 531 -7.18 -5.44 -13.65
N THR A 532 -7.59 -4.63 -12.69
CA THR A 532 -6.79 -4.22 -11.53
C THR A 532 -7.34 -4.82 -10.24
N LEU A 533 -6.66 -4.60 -9.11
CA LEU A 533 -7.11 -5.10 -7.80
C LEU A 533 -8.51 -4.58 -7.45
N ALA A 534 -8.79 -3.31 -7.73
CA ALA A 534 -10.09 -2.68 -7.48
C ALA A 534 -11.25 -3.43 -8.18
N LYS A 535 -11.00 -3.94 -9.38
CA LYS A 535 -12.00 -4.68 -10.18
C LYS A 535 -12.16 -6.15 -9.76
N VAL A 536 -11.20 -6.68 -8.99
CA VAL A 536 -11.14 -8.10 -8.60
C VAL A 536 -11.69 -8.33 -7.19
N HIS A 537 -12.13 -7.28 -6.48
CA HIS A 537 -12.65 -7.31 -5.10
C HIS A 537 -13.93 -8.16 -4.86
N LYS A 538 -14.10 -9.29 -5.55
CA LYS A 538 -15.09 -10.34 -5.23
C LYS A 538 -14.75 -11.16 -3.97
N ARG A 539 -13.56 -11.02 -3.36
CA ARG A 539 -13.20 -11.76 -2.12
C ARG A 539 -12.53 -10.84 -1.09
N THR A 540 -13.35 -10.08 -0.36
CA THR A 540 -12.92 -9.37 0.84
C THR A 540 -12.57 -10.37 1.95
N SER A 541 -11.82 -9.93 2.95
CA SER A 541 -11.60 -10.78 4.13
C SER A 541 -12.92 -11.12 4.83
N ASP A 542 -13.93 -10.25 4.75
CA ASP A 542 -15.25 -10.50 5.30
C ASP A 542 -16.00 -11.62 4.56
N ASP A 543 -15.79 -11.78 3.25
CA ASP A 543 -16.36 -12.89 2.48
C ASP A 543 -15.76 -14.23 2.93
N VAL A 544 -14.43 -14.25 3.16
CA VAL A 544 -13.75 -15.44 3.73
C VAL A 544 -14.30 -15.76 5.12
N TYR A 545 -14.56 -14.75 5.95
CA TYR A 545 -15.12 -14.96 7.29
C TYR A 545 -16.56 -15.47 7.25
N LYS A 546 -17.39 -14.92 6.37
CA LYS A 546 -18.77 -15.38 6.17
C LYS A 546 -18.79 -16.82 5.69
N ARG A 547 -18.04 -17.13 4.62
CA ARG A 547 -17.94 -18.48 4.05
C ARG A 547 -17.47 -19.51 5.08
N LEU A 548 -16.44 -19.19 5.84
CA LEU A 548 -15.89 -20.10 6.86
C LEU A 548 -16.58 -19.98 8.22
N LYS A 549 -17.73 -19.29 8.28
CA LYS A 549 -18.54 -19.04 9.49
C LYS A 549 -17.69 -18.55 10.67
N TYR A 550 -16.62 -17.77 10.43
CA TYR A 550 -15.67 -17.29 11.43
C TYR A 550 -16.17 -15.99 12.09
N ASP A 551 -16.49 -16.06 13.38
CA ASP A 551 -16.96 -14.91 14.15
C ASP A 551 -15.80 -14.21 14.87
N ARG A 552 -15.41 -13.05 14.32
CA ARG A 552 -14.34 -12.19 14.87
C ARG A 552 -14.62 -11.71 16.29
N THR A 553 -15.88 -11.62 16.69
CA THR A 553 -16.25 -11.10 18.01
C THR A 553 -15.98 -12.08 19.14
N ARG A 554 -15.92 -13.39 18.82
CA ARG A 554 -15.65 -14.48 19.77
C ARG A 554 -14.17 -14.72 20.04
N CYS A 555 -13.31 -14.39 19.08
CA CYS A 555 -11.87 -14.61 19.17
C CYS A 555 -11.19 -13.24 19.16
N ARG A 556 -11.27 -12.54 20.29
CA ARG A 556 -10.65 -11.23 20.47
C ARG A 556 -9.19 -11.42 20.83
N HIS A 557 -8.29 -11.21 19.87
CA HIS A 557 -6.84 -11.30 20.07
C HIS A 557 -6.22 -10.00 20.59
N GLU A 558 -6.94 -9.26 21.43
CA GLU A 558 -6.53 -7.90 21.83
C GLU A 558 -5.23 -7.91 22.64
N HIS A 559 -5.09 -8.86 23.58
CA HIS A 559 -3.87 -8.99 24.37
C HIS A 559 -2.71 -9.49 23.49
N LEU A 560 -2.96 -10.48 22.63
CA LEU A 560 -1.96 -10.93 21.66
C LEU A 560 -1.42 -9.78 20.80
N LEU A 561 -2.32 -9.00 20.19
CA LEU A 561 -1.95 -7.88 19.32
C LEU A 561 -1.20 -6.79 20.09
N ARG A 562 -1.61 -6.47 21.33
CA ARG A 562 -0.92 -5.49 22.18
C ARG A 562 0.54 -5.84 22.41
N GLU A 563 0.85 -7.13 22.58
CA GLU A 563 2.22 -7.61 22.84
C GLU A 563 3.07 -7.74 21.57
N VAL A 564 2.43 -8.08 20.44
CA VAL A 564 3.13 -8.38 19.17
C VAL A 564 3.35 -7.14 18.31
N LEU A 565 2.39 -6.21 18.29
CA LEU A 565 2.46 -5.03 17.43
C LEU A 565 3.68 -4.12 17.69
N PRO A 566 4.12 -3.88 18.95
CA PRO A 566 5.33 -3.10 19.19
C PRO A 566 6.60 -3.72 18.59
N ARG A 567 6.61 -5.02 18.34
CA ARG A 567 7.79 -5.73 17.81
C ARG A 567 7.95 -5.62 16.29
N GLN A 568 6.96 -5.08 15.59
CA GLN A 568 6.94 -4.95 14.12
C GLN A 568 7.73 -3.73 13.61
N ASP A 569 8.59 -3.12 14.43
CA ASP A 569 9.31 -1.89 14.07
C ASP A 569 10.19 -2.04 12.81
N PRO A 570 10.97 -3.12 12.62
CA PRO A 570 11.63 -3.38 11.34
C PRO A 570 10.67 -3.42 10.15
N ASP A 571 9.53 -4.08 10.27
CA ASP A 571 8.51 -4.11 9.22
C ASP A 571 7.90 -2.72 8.95
N ARG A 572 7.66 -1.90 9.98
CA ARG A 572 7.18 -0.51 9.83
C ARG A 572 8.18 0.33 9.05
N GLN A 573 9.45 0.15 9.36
CA GLN A 573 10.55 0.85 8.70
C GLN A 573 10.74 0.42 7.25
N LEU A 574 10.59 -0.87 6.94
CA LEU A 574 10.62 -1.38 5.57
C LEU A 574 9.40 -0.89 4.80
N TYR A 575 8.22 -0.97 5.40
CA TYR A 575 6.97 -0.50 4.84
C TYR A 575 7.05 0.99 4.50
N SER A 576 7.53 1.84 5.42
CA SER A 576 7.76 3.28 5.18
C SER A 576 8.64 3.53 3.96
N THR A 577 9.75 2.79 3.80
CA THR A 577 10.58 2.86 2.60
C THR A 577 9.80 2.43 1.35
N GLY A 578 9.03 1.35 1.43
CA GLY A 578 8.20 0.86 0.34
C GLY A 578 7.09 1.80 -0.10
N ARG A 579 6.47 2.54 0.82
CA ARG A 579 5.47 3.58 0.48
C ARG A 579 6.09 4.69 -0.38
N VAL A 580 7.31 5.11 -0.05
CA VAL A 580 8.02 6.15 -0.80
C VAL A 580 8.40 5.62 -2.19
N LEU A 581 8.79 4.36 -2.30
CA LEU A 581 9.04 3.73 -3.60
C LEU A 581 7.78 3.62 -4.46
N SER A 582 6.68 3.15 -3.86
CA SER A 582 5.38 3.14 -4.51
C SER A 582 4.97 4.53 -5.00
N LEU A 583 5.17 5.58 -4.18
CA LEU A 583 4.89 6.96 -4.58
C LEU A 583 5.76 7.43 -5.77
N ILE A 584 7.05 7.06 -5.78
CA ILE A 584 7.95 7.38 -6.91
C ILE A 584 7.48 6.67 -8.19
N ASP A 585 7.11 5.40 -8.09
CA ASP A 585 6.61 4.62 -9.22
C ASP A 585 5.28 5.22 -9.73
N GLN A 586 4.35 5.58 -8.83
CA GLN A 586 3.10 6.29 -9.16
C GLN A 586 3.35 7.63 -9.84
N LEU A 587 4.34 8.41 -9.40
CA LEU A 587 4.64 9.70 -10.01
C LEU A 587 5.06 9.52 -11.48
N LEU A 588 5.95 8.56 -11.75
CA LEU A 588 6.39 8.25 -13.11
C LEU A 588 5.22 7.80 -13.99
N LEU A 589 4.45 6.83 -13.52
CA LEU A 589 3.35 6.23 -14.27
C LEU A 589 2.22 7.23 -14.48
N GLY A 590 1.94 8.07 -13.49
CA GLY A 590 0.98 9.16 -13.61
C GLY A 590 1.40 10.18 -14.66
N TRP A 591 2.67 10.61 -14.66
CA TRP A 591 3.18 11.48 -15.74
C TRP A 591 3.07 10.86 -17.12
N ALA A 592 3.35 9.56 -17.25
CA ALA A 592 3.19 8.85 -18.51
C ALA A 592 1.72 8.88 -18.98
N ARG A 593 0.78 8.60 -18.08
CA ARG A 593 -0.66 8.65 -18.34
C ARG A 593 -1.14 10.04 -18.75
N GLU A 594 -0.76 11.09 -18.01
CA GLU A 594 -1.11 12.48 -18.33
C GLU A 594 -0.53 12.95 -19.68
N LEU A 595 0.59 12.35 -20.13
CA LEU A 595 1.17 12.58 -21.44
C LEU A 595 0.49 11.78 -22.56
N GLY A 596 -0.55 11.01 -22.25
CA GLY A 596 -1.21 10.10 -23.18
C GLY A 596 -0.29 8.99 -23.67
N LEU A 597 0.75 8.63 -22.91
CA LEU A 597 1.60 7.49 -23.27
C LEU A 597 0.80 6.22 -23.01
N PRO A 598 0.62 5.36 -24.03
CA PRO A 598 -0.19 4.17 -23.85
C PRO A 598 0.53 3.20 -22.90
N PRO A 599 -0.23 2.41 -22.12
CA PRO A 599 0.31 1.35 -21.29
C PRO A 599 0.98 0.24 -22.12
N SER A 600 0.66 0.16 -23.42
CA SER A 600 1.18 -0.82 -24.37
C SER A 600 1.69 -0.17 -25.66
N PRO A 601 2.84 -0.61 -26.21
CA PRO A 601 3.45 -0.01 -27.40
C PRO A 601 2.63 -0.17 -28.71
N LEU A 602 1.71 -1.13 -28.86
CA LEU A 602 0.96 -1.31 -30.13
C LEU A 602 -0.27 -0.39 -30.28
N SER A 603 -0.80 0.21 -29.21
CA SER A 603 -1.88 1.21 -29.37
C SER A 603 -1.43 2.44 -30.17
N ALA A 604 -0.12 2.71 -30.20
CA ALA A 604 0.45 3.79 -31.01
C ALA A 604 0.50 3.48 -32.52
N THR A 605 0.49 2.20 -32.92
CA THR A 605 0.63 1.81 -34.34
C THR A 605 -0.70 1.65 -35.09
N GLY A 606 -1.82 1.50 -34.38
CA GLY A 606 -3.16 1.37 -35.00
C GLY A 606 -3.77 2.67 -35.55
N GLY A 607 -3.20 3.83 -35.25
CA GLY A 607 -3.82 5.14 -35.54
C GLY A 607 -3.26 5.92 -36.74
N ARG A 608 -2.33 5.38 -37.54
CA ARG A 608 -1.61 6.16 -38.56
C ARG A 608 -2.10 6.03 -40.01
N SER A 609 -3.32 5.52 -40.21
CA SER A 609 -3.99 5.55 -41.52
C SER A 609 -5.45 5.95 -41.35
N GLY A 610 -5.77 7.24 -41.55
CA GLY A 610 -7.17 7.63 -41.85
C GLY A 610 -7.74 8.91 -41.22
N ALA A 611 -6.99 9.73 -40.50
CA ALA A 611 -7.52 11.02 -39.99
C ALA A 611 -7.51 12.11 -41.07
N ALA A 612 -8.32 11.94 -42.12
CA ALA A 612 -8.76 13.01 -43.01
C ALA A 612 -10.07 12.71 -43.79
N GLU A 613 -10.61 11.48 -43.81
CA GLU A 613 -11.69 11.16 -44.76
C GLU A 613 -12.60 10.00 -44.31
N ALA A 614 -13.31 10.12 -43.19
CA ALA A 614 -14.37 9.15 -42.83
C ALA A 614 -15.40 9.74 -41.84
N ALA A 615 -15.93 10.93 -42.15
CA ALA A 615 -17.01 11.55 -41.37
C ALA A 615 -18.40 11.39 -42.00
N ASP A 616 -18.60 10.54 -43.02
CA ASP A 616 -19.90 10.54 -43.73
C ASP A 616 -20.36 9.20 -44.35
N ALA A 617 -19.96 8.04 -43.82
CA ALA A 617 -20.44 6.76 -44.36
C ALA A 617 -20.55 5.65 -43.30
N ALA A 618 -21.56 5.73 -42.42
CA ALA A 618 -22.03 4.56 -41.67
C ALA A 618 -23.48 4.74 -41.17
N LEU A 619 -24.41 5.02 -42.09
CA LEU A 619 -25.84 4.77 -41.91
C LEU A 619 -26.30 3.81 -43.02
N SER A 620 -25.93 2.54 -42.89
CA SER A 620 -26.59 1.46 -43.63
C SER A 620 -26.45 0.18 -42.83
N GLY A 621 -27.59 -0.32 -42.36
CA GLY A 621 -27.68 -1.54 -41.56
C GLY A 621 -27.18 -2.76 -42.33
N GLY A 622 -26.29 -3.48 -41.68
CA GLY A 622 -25.91 -4.85 -42.02
C GLY A 622 -25.70 -5.58 -40.71
N SER A 623 -26.65 -6.47 -40.38
CA SER A 623 -26.47 -7.52 -39.37
C SER A 623 -25.43 -8.51 -39.91
N GLY A 624 -24.17 -8.26 -39.61
CA GLY A 624 -23.09 -9.23 -39.79
C GLY A 624 -22.53 -9.55 -38.42
N ASP A 625 -22.52 -10.83 -38.07
CA ASP A 625 -21.71 -11.38 -36.98
C ASP A 625 -20.24 -11.06 -37.28
N GLY A 626 -19.82 -9.87 -36.85
CA GLY A 626 -18.44 -9.43 -36.92
C GLY A 626 -17.69 -10.10 -35.78
N ASP A 627 -16.99 -11.17 -36.13
CA ASP A 627 -15.80 -11.63 -35.42
C ASP A 627 -14.81 -10.46 -35.36
N ASP A 628 -14.97 -9.62 -34.35
CA ASP A 628 -14.15 -8.44 -34.11
C ASP A 628 -12.79 -8.95 -33.63
N GLY A 629 -11.94 -9.32 -34.60
CA GLY A 629 -10.67 -10.01 -34.47
C GLY A 629 -9.56 -9.22 -33.75
N SER A 630 -9.91 -8.40 -32.77
CA SER A 630 -8.98 -8.00 -31.73
C SER A 630 -8.79 -9.17 -30.78
N ASP A 631 -7.86 -10.07 -31.10
CA ASP A 631 -7.40 -11.05 -30.13
C ASP A 631 -7.06 -10.31 -28.82
N PRO A 632 -7.72 -10.61 -27.69
CA PRO A 632 -7.49 -9.90 -26.44
C PRO A 632 -6.00 -9.97 -26.07
N VAL A 633 -5.46 -8.86 -25.55
CA VAL A 633 -4.07 -8.79 -25.09
C VAL A 633 -3.85 -9.83 -23.98
N HIS A 634 -2.83 -10.67 -24.14
CA HIS A 634 -2.55 -11.79 -23.24
C HIS A 634 -1.51 -11.33 -22.21
N CYS A 635 -1.88 -11.18 -20.93
CA CYS A 635 -0.98 -10.77 -19.83
C CYS A 635 -0.32 -9.38 -19.95
N GLY A 636 -0.95 -8.42 -20.65
CA GLY A 636 -0.48 -7.04 -20.76
C GLY A 636 0.90 -6.91 -21.42
N LEU A 637 1.83 -6.19 -20.80
CA LEU A 637 3.20 -5.99 -21.30
C LEU A 637 4.02 -7.28 -21.41
N LEU A 638 3.56 -8.39 -20.83
CA LEU A 638 4.27 -9.67 -20.88
C LEU A 638 3.87 -10.57 -22.06
N ASP A 639 2.91 -10.16 -22.90
CA ASP A 639 2.48 -10.96 -24.04
C ASP A 639 3.67 -11.33 -24.94
N ARG A 640 3.90 -12.63 -25.18
CA ARG A 640 5.00 -13.08 -26.04
C ARG A 640 4.87 -12.56 -27.48
N ARG A 641 3.66 -12.22 -27.94
CA ARG A 641 3.42 -11.63 -29.27
C ARG A 641 4.17 -10.32 -29.49
N TRP A 642 4.43 -9.53 -28.43
CA TRP A 642 5.19 -8.27 -28.51
C TRP A 642 6.60 -8.47 -29.10
N ARG A 643 7.19 -9.65 -28.90
CA ARG A 643 8.57 -9.92 -29.27
C ARG A 643 8.73 -10.32 -30.72
N LEU A 644 7.80 -11.13 -31.23
CA LEU A 644 7.80 -11.56 -32.63
C LEU A 644 7.59 -10.39 -33.60
N ALA A 645 6.94 -9.31 -33.14
CA ALA A 645 6.79 -8.06 -33.89
C ALA A 645 8.07 -7.20 -33.93
N THR A 646 9.10 -7.51 -33.14
CA THR A 646 10.39 -6.83 -33.16
C THR A 646 11.37 -7.66 -33.99
N PRO A 647 12.02 -7.13 -35.05
CA PRO A 647 12.79 -7.95 -35.99
C PRO A 647 14.06 -8.51 -35.36
N GLN A 648 14.01 -9.74 -34.84
CA GLN A 648 15.16 -10.63 -34.65
C GLN A 648 14.78 -12.11 -34.82
N LEU A 649 15.71 -12.86 -35.43
CA LEU A 649 15.58 -14.21 -35.98
C LEU A 649 15.01 -15.26 -35.00
N VAL A 650 13.99 -15.98 -35.46
CA VAL A 650 13.34 -17.10 -34.76
C VAL A 650 14.02 -18.44 -35.12
N SER A 651 14.14 -19.31 -34.12
CA SER A 651 14.32 -20.77 -34.27
C SER A 651 13.18 -21.46 -33.51
N ASP A 652 12.64 -22.51 -34.11
CA ASP A 652 11.30 -23.05 -33.89
C ASP A 652 11.07 -23.90 -32.63
N ARG A 653 9.78 -23.93 -32.27
CA ARG A 653 8.94 -25.05 -31.79
C ARG A 653 8.91 -25.39 -30.28
N ALA A 654 7.71 -25.24 -29.70
CA ALA A 654 7.17 -26.11 -28.67
C ALA A 654 5.66 -26.26 -28.87
N GLU A 655 5.18 -27.50 -28.91
CA GLU A 655 3.76 -27.88 -28.95
C GLU A 655 3.12 -27.67 -27.57
N ALA A 656 1.90 -27.14 -27.54
CA ALA A 656 1.12 -26.92 -26.33
C ALA A 656 0.54 -28.25 -25.81
N VAL A 657 0.64 -28.45 -24.49
CA VAL A 657 -0.07 -29.50 -23.76
C VAL A 657 -1.36 -28.87 -23.24
N GLU A 658 -2.50 -29.41 -23.64
CA GLU A 658 -3.78 -29.13 -22.99
C GLU A 658 -3.76 -29.81 -21.61
N VAL A 659 -4.01 -29.02 -20.57
CA VAL A 659 -4.17 -29.49 -19.19
C VAL A 659 -5.64 -29.30 -18.86
N GLU A 660 -6.34 -30.41 -18.62
CA GLU A 660 -7.66 -30.45 -17.99
C GLU A 660 -7.50 -30.04 -16.52
N GLU A 661 -7.87 -28.80 -16.19
CA GLU A 661 -7.94 -28.26 -14.82
C GLU A 661 -9.26 -27.46 -14.70
N GLU A 662 -10.40 -28.16 -14.69
CA GLU A 662 -11.71 -27.60 -14.29
C GLU A 662 -12.53 -28.52 -13.36
N GLU A 663 -12.07 -29.74 -13.02
CA GLU A 663 -12.88 -30.69 -12.23
C GLU A 663 -12.76 -30.59 -10.69
N GLU A 664 -11.73 -29.96 -10.10
CA GLU A 664 -11.58 -29.93 -8.62
C GLU A 664 -12.25 -28.74 -7.90
N GLU A 665 -12.60 -27.64 -8.59
CA GLU A 665 -13.32 -26.51 -7.95
C GLU A 665 -14.84 -26.57 -8.15
N GLU A 666 -15.35 -27.26 -9.19
CA GLU A 666 -16.81 -27.51 -9.36
C GLU A 666 -17.31 -28.67 -8.48
N GLU A 667 -16.53 -29.72 -8.25
CA GLU A 667 -16.87 -30.78 -7.28
C GLU A 667 -16.95 -30.23 -5.83
N GLU A 668 -16.17 -29.20 -5.47
CA GLU A 668 -16.26 -28.53 -4.16
C GLU A 668 -17.51 -27.62 -4.04
N GLU A 669 -18.08 -27.11 -5.14
CA GLU A 669 -19.31 -26.29 -5.11
C GLU A 669 -20.57 -27.17 -5.09
N GLU A 670 -20.60 -28.30 -5.80
CA GLU A 670 -21.73 -29.24 -5.79
C GLU A 670 -21.85 -30.00 -4.45
N GLU A 671 -20.75 -30.44 -3.83
CA GLU A 671 -20.81 -31.13 -2.52
C GLU A 671 -21.20 -30.18 -1.37
N GLU A 672 -20.94 -28.87 -1.47
CA GLU A 672 -21.38 -27.89 -0.46
C GLU A 672 -22.88 -27.55 -0.57
N GLU A 673 -23.47 -27.52 -1.78
CA GLU A 673 -24.92 -27.36 -1.95
C GLU A 673 -25.70 -28.59 -1.44
N GLU A 674 -25.23 -29.82 -1.71
CA GLU A 674 -25.89 -31.04 -1.20
C GLU A 674 -25.86 -31.12 0.33
N GLY A 675 -24.77 -30.65 0.95
CA GLY A 675 -24.65 -30.60 2.42
C GLY A 675 -25.57 -29.57 3.09
N GLU A 676 -25.87 -28.45 2.43
CA GLU A 676 -26.82 -27.45 2.95
C GLU A 676 -28.28 -27.91 2.82
N GLU A 677 -28.63 -28.64 1.75
CA GLU A 677 -29.97 -29.26 1.62
C GLU A 677 -30.22 -30.37 2.64
N GLU A 678 -29.21 -31.16 3.00
CA GLU A 678 -29.33 -32.14 4.09
C GLU A 678 -29.46 -31.47 5.48
N GLU A 679 -28.76 -30.36 5.71
CA GLU A 679 -28.84 -29.61 6.98
C GLU A 679 -30.23 -28.97 7.19
N GLU A 680 -30.85 -28.43 6.14
CA GLU A 680 -32.25 -27.93 6.22
C GLU A 680 -33.25 -29.08 6.46
N LYS A 681 -33.02 -30.27 5.90
CA LYS A 681 -33.88 -31.44 6.14
C LYS A 681 -33.76 -31.95 7.58
N GLU A 682 -32.54 -32.03 8.13
CA GLU A 682 -32.35 -32.47 9.52
C GLU A 682 -32.92 -31.47 10.54
N GLU A 683 -32.80 -30.16 10.32
CA GLU A 683 -33.42 -29.14 11.19
C GLU A 683 -34.96 -29.18 11.10
N GLN A 684 -35.53 -29.34 9.90
CA GLN A 684 -36.97 -29.49 9.73
C GLN A 684 -37.49 -30.79 10.37
N GLU A 685 -36.76 -31.91 10.27
CA GLU A 685 -37.13 -33.15 10.95
C GLU A 685 -37.04 -33.01 12.48
N ALA A 686 -36.01 -32.33 13.01
CA ALA A 686 -35.87 -32.09 14.43
C ALA A 686 -37.00 -31.20 14.99
N GLU A 687 -37.40 -30.14 14.29
CA GLU A 687 -38.56 -29.31 14.66
C GLU A 687 -39.88 -30.08 14.56
N SER A 688 -40.04 -30.92 13.53
CA SER A 688 -41.25 -31.75 13.37
C SER A 688 -41.41 -32.75 14.52
N ASN A 689 -40.31 -33.40 14.93
CA ASN A 689 -40.30 -34.35 16.04
C ASN A 689 -40.52 -33.67 17.40
N ALA A 690 -39.99 -32.46 17.58
CA ALA A 690 -40.26 -31.66 18.78
C ALA A 690 -41.74 -31.26 18.88
N THR A 691 -42.39 -30.97 17.76
CA THR A 691 -43.81 -30.60 17.71
C THR A 691 -44.74 -31.80 17.91
N ALA A 692 -44.37 -32.97 17.37
CA ALA A 692 -45.10 -34.21 17.57
C ALA A 692 -45.07 -34.70 19.03
N GLY A 693 -43.91 -34.55 19.71
CA GLY A 693 -43.77 -34.94 21.13
C GLY A 693 -44.62 -34.11 22.10
N VAL A 694 -45.00 -32.88 21.73
CA VAL A 694 -45.88 -32.02 22.56
C VAL A 694 -47.35 -32.45 22.45
N GLN A 695 -47.78 -32.96 21.29
CA GLN A 695 -49.16 -33.43 21.11
C GLN A 695 -49.45 -34.78 21.78
N GLU A 696 -48.44 -35.64 21.97
CA GLU A 696 -48.60 -36.90 22.70
C GLU A 696 -48.68 -36.72 24.23
N THR A 697 -48.29 -35.56 24.75
CA THR A 697 -48.44 -35.22 26.19
C THR A 697 -49.76 -34.53 26.54
N GLU A 698 -50.59 -34.17 25.56
CA GLU A 698 -51.91 -33.54 25.76
C GLU A 698 -53.11 -34.46 25.42
N ALA A 699 -52.86 -35.73 25.07
CA ALA A 699 -53.88 -36.79 24.93
C ALA A 699 -53.79 -37.79 26.08
#